data_AF-A0A7W7ZJG4-F1
#
_entry.id   AF-A0A7W7ZJG4-F1
#
_cell.length_a   1.000
_cell.length_b   1.000
_cell.length_c   1.000
_cell.angle_alpha   90.00
_cell.angle_beta   90.00
_cell.angle_gamma   90.00
#
_symmetry.space_group_name_H-M   'P 1'
#
loop_
_entity.id
_entity.type
_entity.pdbx_description
1 polymer ?
#
loop_
_entity_poly.entity_id
_entity_poly.type
_entity_poly.pdbx_seq_one_letter_code
_entity_poly.pdbx_strand_id
1 'polypeptide(L)'
;MTLSRAMERVIGCPININLYLTPGAGKKALSRHYDTHDVFVLQLFGKKVWRLYDPPVEAPLEHLPLQRREGIREMKSLRLRNSQDARDTCTLTEEFAMTPGDMLYLPRGFWHEAESEPGKISCHLTVGVQPTTYLDLMTLALANAASANPRLRASLPYGFTVDRDAVTEIFETMNGLIQHLPADLQVPEALGQLMSITLRGTRAGFESHILQPVDTQLSDYVQGDTPLRVGKGVVFGIDSSLSPAVFVSGSKRFQITEAYEQACRFIARIGEFTPAQVPGELGLTEKLILCRQLVSENVLVLSTPMASASPASPALFEAQRKPQWIPFRIDLNQRSVRWIDIGLRPFTEPFLHQTIRSLQKSVPSTKTKATPLRALLKVQEKTRLAGLIFHISRCGSTLLSNSLKHVDRAIVVSEPQPVGAILDLRARAEGGEDIERAGMLLKGVVQAYGIPRMGDEESLVLKLSSWNLLHLETFRAIWPGVPMVIVVRDPLETAVSCIEDPPGWMQWQKKSPSKLERAFGWTKDEIQAMSAEIFCARMLGMFLSLARQAAAAGSLIVDYRDLTPDRVNEIAKLFGLAVTPDAQRLIVENFSRYSKDPDLKRKHQDDIARKRNQASEELASAIEQWAQPSYRELNQFFAGNTETADRHE
;
A
#
# COMPACT_ATOMS: atom_id res chain seq x y z
N MET A 1 -9.79 -25.24 10.31
CA MET A 1 -10.21 -24.91 8.95
C MET A 1 -11.72 -25.04 8.93
N THR A 2 -12.43 -23.92 8.80
CA THR A 2 -13.89 -23.92 8.73
C THR A 2 -14.36 -24.55 7.43
N LEU A 3 -15.49 -25.27 7.44
CA LEU A 3 -16.07 -25.98 6.29
C LEU A 3 -16.13 -25.12 5.02
N SER A 4 -16.59 -23.87 5.13
CA SER A 4 -16.69 -22.93 4.01
C SER A 4 -15.35 -22.69 3.30
N ARG A 5 -14.24 -22.53 4.04
CA ARG A 5 -12.93 -22.22 3.47
C ARG A 5 -12.30 -23.41 2.77
N ALA A 6 -12.52 -24.61 3.29
CA ALA A 6 -12.10 -25.84 2.63
C ALA A 6 -12.81 -25.99 1.28
N MET A 7 -14.12 -25.72 1.25
CA MET A 7 -14.93 -25.80 0.04
C MET A 7 -14.57 -24.72 -0.99
N GLU A 8 -14.40 -23.45 -0.59
CA GLU A 8 -13.97 -22.38 -1.50
C GLU A 8 -12.63 -22.70 -2.17
N ARG A 9 -11.68 -23.31 -1.45
CA ARG A 9 -10.37 -23.68 -2.01
C ARG A 9 -10.50 -24.74 -3.11
N VAL A 10 -11.39 -25.71 -2.94
CA VAL A 10 -11.57 -26.81 -3.90
C VAL A 10 -12.43 -26.37 -5.08
N ILE A 11 -13.52 -25.63 -4.82
CA ILE A 11 -14.53 -25.26 -5.80
C ILE A 11 -14.14 -23.98 -6.57
N GLY A 12 -13.33 -23.11 -5.97
CA GLY A 12 -12.93 -21.84 -6.58
C GLY A 12 -14.04 -20.78 -6.64
N CYS A 13 -15.14 -20.99 -5.91
CA CYS A 13 -16.29 -20.08 -5.85
C CYS A 13 -16.56 -19.66 -4.40
N PRO A 14 -17.10 -18.46 -4.15
CA PRO A 14 -17.54 -18.05 -2.81
C PRO A 14 -18.58 -19.01 -2.22
N ILE A 15 -18.47 -19.25 -0.91
CA ILE A 15 -19.40 -20.10 -0.16
C ILE A 15 -20.16 -19.28 0.87
N ASN A 16 -21.49 -19.37 0.86
CA ASN A 16 -22.34 -18.84 1.93
C ASN A 16 -22.92 -20.00 2.74
N ILE A 17 -23.03 -19.84 4.06
CA ILE A 17 -23.63 -20.86 4.93
C ILE A 17 -24.73 -20.21 5.76
N ASN A 18 -25.96 -20.70 5.58
CA ASN A 18 -27.12 -20.27 6.34
C ASN A 18 -27.53 -21.38 7.31
N LEU A 19 -27.88 -21.01 8.55
CA LEU A 19 -28.48 -21.92 9.52
C LEU A 19 -30.00 -21.72 9.55
N TYR A 20 -30.75 -22.77 9.27
CA TYR A 20 -32.21 -22.74 9.34
C TYR A 20 -32.70 -23.50 10.56
N LEU A 21 -33.23 -22.75 11.52
CA LEU A 21 -33.90 -23.29 12.70
C LEU A 21 -35.41 -23.16 12.53
N THR A 22 -36.10 -24.29 12.39
CA THR A 22 -37.58 -24.31 12.30
C THR A 22 -38.14 -24.69 13.67
N PRO A 23 -38.82 -23.76 14.39
CA PRO A 23 -39.45 -24.07 15.67
C PRO A 23 -40.68 -24.95 15.44
N GLY A 24 -40.90 -25.92 16.34
CA GLY A 24 -41.87 -27.02 16.20
C GLY A 24 -43.36 -26.67 16.16
N ALA A 25 -43.75 -25.52 15.63
CA ALA A 25 -45.14 -25.14 15.41
C ALA A 25 -45.76 -25.75 14.13
N GLY A 26 -45.10 -26.72 13.48
CA GLY A 26 -45.57 -27.34 12.23
C GLY A 26 -45.65 -26.35 11.06
N LYS A 27 -44.71 -25.40 10.98
CA LYS A 27 -44.70 -24.36 9.95
C LYS A 27 -43.58 -24.58 8.92
N LYS A 28 -43.87 -24.31 7.65
CA LYS A 28 -42.85 -24.14 6.60
C LYS A 28 -42.09 -22.84 6.86
N ALA A 29 -40.75 -22.91 6.88
CA ALA A 29 -39.90 -21.73 7.07
C ALA A 29 -39.87 -20.83 5.81
N LEU A 30 -39.98 -21.46 4.62
CA LEU A 30 -40.03 -20.81 3.32
C LEU A 30 -41.09 -21.51 2.47
N SER A 31 -41.76 -20.75 1.61
CA SER A 31 -42.63 -21.33 0.57
C SER A 31 -41.79 -22.05 -0.49
N ARG A 32 -42.44 -22.85 -1.34
CA ARG A 32 -41.80 -23.50 -2.49
C ARG A 32 -41.03 -22.46 -3.33
N HIS A 33 -39.74 -22.69 -3.51
CA HIS A 33 -38.82 -21.83 -4.25
C HIS A 33 -37.70 -22.65 -4.87
N TYR A 34 -36.92 -22.05 -5.75
CA TYR A 34 -35.61 -22.57 -6.14
C TYR A 34 -34.53 -21.55 -5.83
N ASP A 35 -33.29 -22.02 -5.69
CA ASP A 35 -32.12 -21.19 -5.57
C ASP A 35 -31.44 -21.00 -6.94
N THR A 36 -30.87 -19.82 -7.18
CA THR A 36 -30.07 -19.51 -8.39
C THR A 36 -28.63 -20.01 -8.29
N HIS A 37 -28.35 -20.81 -7.26
CA HIS A 37 -27.03 -21.26 -6.88
C HIS A 37 -27.13 -22.68 -6.29
N ASP A 38 -26.06 -23.44 -6.37
CA ASP A 38 -26.03 -24.82 -5.90
C ASP A 38 -25.99 -24.86 -4.37
N VAL A 39 -26.72 -25.79 -3.75
CA VAL A 39 -26.74 -25.90 -2.28
C VAL A 39 -26.45 -27.32 -1.79
N PHE A 40 -25.69 -27.41 -0.70
CA PHE A 40 -25.54 -28.62 0.10
C PHE A 40 -26.24 -28.41 1.43
N VAL A 41 -27.29 -29.19 1.69
CA VAL A 41 -28.05 -29.16 2.93
C VAL A 41 -27.51 -30.25 3.85
N LEU A 42 -27.14 -29.87 5.07
CA LEU A 42 -26.62 -30.75 6.12
C LEU A 42 -27.58 -30.73 7.30
N GLN A 43 -28.28 -31.85 7.55
CA GLN A 43 -29.22 -31.94 8.66
C GLN A 43 -28.45 -32.14 9.97
N LEU A 44 -28.64 -31.21 10.92
CA LEU A 44 -27.89 -31.19 12.18
C LEU A 44 -28.71 -31.73 13.36
N PHE A 45 -30.00 -31.46 13.39
CA PHE A 45 -30.85 -31.83 14.52
C PHE A 45 -32.31 -31.98 14.09
N GLY A 46 -33.01 -32.95 14.68
CA GLY A 46 -34.41 -33.24 14.38
C GLY A 46 -34.59 -33.82 12.98
N LYS A 47 -35.83 -33.80 12.49
CA LYS A 47 -36.22 -34.40 11.21
C LYS A 47 -36.94 -33.40 10.33
N LYS A 48 -36.61 -33.38 9.04
CA LYS A 48 -37.23 -32.50 8.03
C LYS A 48 -37.61 -33.28 6.78
N VAL A 49 -38.85 -33.16 6.34
CA VAL A 49 -39.34 -33.73 5.08
C VAL A 49 -39.07 -32.74 3.96
N TRP A 50 -38.35 -33.19 2.94
CA TRP A 50 -37.99 -32.43 1.75
C TRP A 50 -38.81 -32.93 0.57
N ARG A 51 -39.29 -31.99 -0.24
CA ARG A 51 -39.98 -32.24 -1.50
C ARG A 51 -39.25 -31.49 -2.61
N LEU A 52 -38.85 -32.22 -3.64
CA LEU A 52 -38.14 -31.68 -4.79
C LEU A 52 -39.05 -31.72 -6.03
N TYR A 53 -38.91 -30.72 -6.89
CA TYR A 53 -39.69 -30.59 -8.12
C TYR A 53 -38.78 -30.18 -9.27
N ASP A 54 -39.19 -30.53 -10.48
CA ASP A 54 -38.41 -30.24 -11.70
C ASP A 54 -38.11 -28.74 -11.86
N PRO A 55 -36.89 -28.38 -12.31
CA PRO A 55 -36.54 -27.00 -12.58
C PRO A 55 -37.35 -26.45 -13.77
N PRO A 56 -37.81 -25.18 -13.71
CA PRO A 56 -38.63 -24.61 -14.78
C PRO A 56 -37.77 -24.21 -15.99
N VAL A 57 -36.47 -23.97 -15.77
CA VAL A 57 -35.44 -23.58 -16.74
C VAL A 57 -34.11 -24.13 -16.23
N GLU A 58 -33.27 -24.65 -17.13
CA GLU A 58 -31.92 -25.09 -16.81
C GLU A 58 -31.01 -23.89 -16.45
N ALA A 59 -30.22 -24.02 -15.38
CA ALA A 59 -29.23 -23.04 -14.96
C ALA A 59 -29.75 -21.57 -14.84
N PRO A 60 -30.76 -21.31 -13.99
CA PRO A 60 -31.35 -19.98 -13.87
C PRO A 60 -30.32 -18.95 -13.37
N LEU A 61 -30.37 -17.75 -13.96
CA LEU A 61 -29.52 -16.64 -13.57
C LEU A 61 -30.15 -15.85 -12.42
N GLU A 62 -29.31 -15.33 -11.51
CA GLU A 62 -29.78 -14.42 -10.47
C GLU A 62 -30.11 -13.04 -11.04
N HIS A 63 -29.26 -12.55 -11.95
CA HIS A 63 -29.44 -11.30 -12.68
C HIS A 63 -28.68 -11.34 -14.02
N LEU A 64 -29.17 -10.57 -14.99
CA LEU A 64 -28.43 -10.16 -16.19
C LEU A 64 -27.94 -8.71 -15.98
N PRO A 65 -27.03 -8.19 -16.80
CA PRO A 65 -26.66 -6.77 -16.76
C PRO A 65 -27.88 -5.84 -16.90
N LEU A 66 -27.93 -4.76 -16.11
CA LEU A 66 -28.99 -3.75 -16.20
C LEU A 66 -28.88 -2.97 -17.51
N GLN A 67 -29.98 -2.86 -18.26
CA GLN A 67 -30.01 -1.92 -19.38
C GLN A 67 -30.13 -0.48 -18.86
N ARG A 68 -29.57 0.49 -19.58
CA ARG A 68 -29.43 1.91 -19.15
C ARG A 68 -30.77 2.58 -18.75
N ARG A 69 -31.91 2.05 -19.21
CA ARG A 69 -33.26 2.58 -18.93
C ARG A 69 -34.19 1.57 -18.25
N GLU A 70 -33.68 0.39 -17.89
CA GLU A 70 -34.44 -0.66 -17.21
C GLU A 70 -34.42 -0.42 -15.70
N GLY A 71 -35.58 -0.46 -15.07
CA GLY A 71 -35.69 -0.35 -13.62
C GLY A 71 -35.31 -1.65 -12.92
N ILE A 72 -34.86 -1.57 -11.66
CA ILE A 72 -34.56 -2.74 -10.81
C ILE A 72 -35.77 -3.70 -10.72
N ARG A 73 -37.00 -3.18 -10.76
CA ARG A 73 -38.24 -3.97 -10.70
C ARG A 73 -38.44 -4.84 -11.96
N GLU A 74 -38.21 -4.27 -13.14
CA GLU A 74 -38.33 -4.98 -14.43
C GLU A 74 -37.27 -6.08 -14.55
N MET A 75 -36.04 -5.76 -14.15
CA MET A 75 -34.94 -6.74 -14.04
C MET A 75 -35.34 -7.92 -13.16
N LYS A 76 -35.88 -7.66 -11.96
CA LYS A 76 -36.29 -8.74 -11.03
C LYS A 76 -37.40 -9.60 -11.63
N SER A 77 -38.39 -9.01 -12.30
CA SER A 77 -39.51 -9.76 -12.90
C SER A 77 -39.11 -10.67 -14.06
N LEU A 78 -38.12 -10.29 -14.86
CA LEU A 78 -37.69 -11.08 -16.03
C LEU A 78 -36.71 -12.20 -15.66
N ARG A 79 -36.00 -12.07 -14.53
CA ARG A 79 -34.77 -12.83 -14.23
C ARG A 79 -34.88 -13.70 -12.96
N LEU A 80 -35.70 -13.31 -11.97
CA LEU A 80 -36.06 -14.15 -10.83
C LEU A 80 -37.42 -14.80 -11.10
N ARG A 81 -37.46 -15.93 -11.81
CA ARG A 81 -38.71 -16.65 -12.14
C ARG A 81 -39.31 -17.42 -10.96
N ASN A 82 -39.36 -16.81 -9.78
CA ASN A 82 -40.21 -17.26 -8.67
C ASN A 82 -41.67 -16.79 -8.90
N SER A 83 -42.21 -16.97 -10.11
CA SER A 83 -43.59 -16.58 -10.42
C SER A 83 -44.56 -17.56 -9.75
N GLN A 84 -45.74 -17.06 -9.37
CA GLN A 84 -46.78 -17.88 -8.75
C GLN A 84 -47.23 -19.01 -9.69
N ASP A 85 -47.38 -18.70 -10.99
CA ASP A 85 -47.78 -19.68 -12.01
C ASP A 85 -46.79 -20.85 -12.14
N ALA A 86 -45.49 -20.60 -11.98
CA ALA A 86 -44.46 -21.63 -12.04
C ALA A 86 -44.43 -22.52 -10.76
N ARG A 87 -44.87 -21.99 -9.61
CA ARG A 87 -45.00 -22.78 -8.37
C ARG A 87 -46.12 -23.79 -8.47
N ASP A 88 -47.22 -23.40 -9.11
CA ASP A 88 -48.45 -24.19 -9.14
C ASP A 88 -48.43 -25.25 -10.25
N THR A 89 -47.48 -25.17 -11.19
CA THR A 89 -47.33 -26.08 -12.35
C THR A 89 -46.13 -27.03 -12.28
N CYS A 90 -45.29 -26.95 -11.23
CA CYS A 90 -44.12 -27.83 -11.10
C CYS A 90 -44.48 -29.25 -10.62
N THR A 91 -43.78 -30.25 -11.16
CA THR A 91 -44.03 -31.68 -10.92
C THR A 91 -43.17 -32.19 -9.77
N LEU A 92 -43.76 -32.86 -8.78
CA LEU A 92 -43.03 -33.49 -7.67
C LEU A 92 -42.20 -34.65 -8.21
N THR A 93 -40.89 -34.60 -8.00
CA THR A 93 -39.95 -35.65 -8.43
C THR A 93 -39.60 -36.58 -7.28
N GLU A 94 -39.31 -36.02 -6.11
CA GLU A 94 -38.85 -36.77 -4.95
C GLU A 94 -39.43 -36.22 -3.64
N GLU A 95 -39.71 -37.14 -2.71
CA GLU A 95 -40.07 -36.82 -1.32
C GLU A 95 -39.34 -37.76 -0.37
N PHE A 96 -38.62 -37.20 0.59
CA PHE A 96 -37.87 -37.98 1.59
C PHE A 96 -37.69 -37.19 2.88
N ALA A 97 -37.35 -37.88 3.97
CA ALA A 97 -37.07 -37.27 5.26
C ALA A 97 -35.58 -37.33 5.58
N MET A 98 -35.00 -36.19 5.95
CA MET A 98 -33.63 -36.09 6.43
C MET A 98 -33.58 -36.12 7.96
N THR A 99 -32.60 -36.84 8.49
CA THR A 99 -32.26 -37.00 9.90
C THR A 99 -30.81 -36.55 10.16
N PRO A 100 -30.38 -36.35 11.42
CA PRO A 100 -29.04 -35.81 11.70
C PRO A 100 -27.93 -36.67 11.08
N GLY A 101 -27.06 -36.05 10.28
CA GLY A 101 -25.98 -36.71 9.54
C GLY A 101 -26.27 -36.87 8.04
N ASP A 102 -27.52 -36.75 7.60
CA ASP A 102 -27.88 -36.80 6.18
C ASP A 102 -27.44 -35.51 5.45
N MET A 103 -27.07 -35.67 4.18
CA MET A 103 -26.72 -34.58 3.26
C MET A 103 -27.56 -34.66 1.99
N LEU A 104 -28.09 -33.51 1.56
CA LEU A 104 -28.74 -33.35 0.26
C LEU A 104 -27.94 -32.34 -0.57
N TYR A 105 -27.51 -32.75 -1.77
CA TYR A 105 -27.04 -31.81 -2.79
C TYR A 105 -28.22 -31.44 -3.68
N LEU A 106 -28.46 -30.14 -3.87
CA LEU A 106 -29.50 -29.64 -4.73
C LEU A 106 -28.89 -28.70 -5.78
N PRO A 107 -28.95 -29.07 -7.08
CA PRO A 107 -28.48 -28.20 -8.14
C PRO A 107 -29.31 -26.92 -8.24
N ARG A 108 -28.70 -25.82 -8.70
CA ARG A 108 -29.43 -24.57 -8.92
C ARG A 108 -30.64 -24.76 -9.84
N GLY A 109 -31.74 -24.12 -9.51
CA GLY A 109 -32.99 -24.16 -10.28
C GLY A 109 -33.98 -25.25 -9.89
N PHE A 110 -33.57 -26.26 -9.11
CA PHE A 110 -34.52 -27.24 -8.58
C PHE A 110 -35.44 -26.59 -7.53
N TRP A 111 -36.74 -26.68 -7.80
CA TRP A 111 -37.74 -26.22 -6.85
C TRP A 111 -37.77 -27.16 -5.67
N HIS A 112 -37.91 -26.60 -4.48
CA HIS A 112 -37.94 -27.37 -3.26
C HIS A 112 -38.76 -26.69 -2.18
N GLU A 113 -39.25 -27.51 -1.26
CA GLU A 113 -39.77 -27.05 0.02
C GLU A 113 -39.43 -28.05 1.13
N ALA A 114 -39.33 -27.55 2.35
CA ALA A 114 -38.94 -28.36 3.50
C ALA A 114 -39.81 -28.06 4.71
N GLU A 115 -40.31 -29.12 5.34
CA GLU A 115 -41.27 -29.06 6.44
C GLU A 115 -40.77 -29.87 7.64
N SER A 116 -40.82 -29.28 8.84
CA SER A 116 -40.48 -29.97 10.09
C SER A 116 -41.68 -30.74 10.63
N GLU A 117 -41.43 -31.82 11.37
CA GLU A 117 -42.49 -32.53 12.08
C GLU A 117 -43.26 -31.60 13.05
N PRO A 118 -44.61 -31.69 13.12
CA PRO A 118 -45.38 -30.93 14.09
C PRO A 118 -44.91 -31.20 15.53
N GLY A 119 -44.79 -30.13 16.32
CA GLY A 119 -44.33 -30.21 17.72
C GLY A 119 -42.82 -30.34 17.91
N LYS A 120 -42.01 -30.53 16.85
CA LYS A 120 -40.57 -30.82 16.98
C LYS A 120 -39.68 -29.78 16.32
N ILE A 121 -38.55 -29.49 16.95
CA ILE A 121 -37.52 -28.59 16.42
C ILE A 121 -36.71 -29.32 15.34
N SER A 122 -36.43 -28.65 14.23
CA SER A 122 -35.49 -29.11 13.21
C SER A 122 -34.46 -28.04 12.87
N CYS A 123 -33.23 -28.46 12.62
CA CYS A 123 -32.10 -27.59 12.30
C CYS A 123 -31.25 -28.18 11.17
N HIS A 124 -30.95 -27.38 10.15
CA HIS A 124 -29.98 -27.73 9.10
C HIS A 124 -29.10 -26.54 8.75
N LEU A 125 -27.91 -26.84 8.21
CA LEU A 125 -27.06 -25.88 7.51
C LEU A 125 -27.30 -26.01 6.01
N THR A 126 -27.44 -24.89 5.32
CA THR A 126 -27.43 -24.84 3.85
C THR A 126 -26.15 -24.15 3.43
N VAL A 127 -25.28 -24.89 2.74
CA VAL A 127 -24.03 -24.41 2.17
C VAL A 127 -24.27 -24.07 0.70
N GLY A 128 -24.43 -22.80 0.40
CA GLY A 128 -24.64 -22.29 -0.96
C GLY A 128 -23.33 -21.96 -1.67
N VAL A 129 -23.12 -22.53 -2.85
CA VAL A 129 -22.01 -22.22 -3.75
C VAL A 129 -22.44 -21.12 -4.70
N GLN A 130 -21.74 -19.98 -4.72
CA GLN A 130 -22.06 -18.86 -5.61
C GLN A 130 -21.21 -18.95 -6.89
N PRO A 131 -21.71 -19.54 -7.99
CA PRO A 131 -20.87 -19.84 -9.14
C PRO A 131 -20.50 -18.57 -9.91
N THR A 132 -19.24 -18.50 -10.36
CA THR A 132 -18.87 -17.61 -11.46
C THR A 132 -19.25 -18.28 -12.78
N THR A 133 -19.99 -17.58 -13.64
CA THR A 133 -20.60 -18.13 -14.85
C THR A 133 -19.82 -17.73 -16.11
N TYR A 134 -20.07 -18.43 -17.22
CA TYR A 134 -19.57 -17.99 -18.53
C TYR A 134 -20.12 -16.61 -18.94
N LEU A 135 -21.32 -16.24 -18.48
CA LEU A 135 -21.86 -14.91 -18.72
C LEU A 135 -21.02 -13.82 -18.05
N ASP A 136 -20.51 -14.07 -16.84
CA ASP A 136 -19.62 -13.14 -16.13
C ASP A 136 -18.31 -12.93 -16.90
N LEU A 137 -17.71 -14.03 -17.38
CA LEU A 137 -16.51 -14.00 -18.21
C LEU A 137 -16.75 -13.22 -19.51
N MET A 138 -17.84 -13.52 -20.21
CA MET A 138 -18.18 -12.86 -21.48
C MET A 138 -18.53 -11.38 -21.30
N THR A 139 -19.18 -11.01 -20.19
CA THR A 139 -19.50 -9.61 -19.87
C THR A 139 -18.22 -8.82 -19.64
N LEU A 140 -17.25 -9.39 -18.91
CA LEU A 140 -15.95 -8.75 -18.69
C LEU A 140 -15.14 -8.65 -19.98
N ALA A 141 -15.09 -9.71 -20.77
CA ALA A 141 -14.42 -9.71 -22.08
C ALA A 141 -14.99 -8.65 -23.03
N LEU A 142 -16.32 -8.55 -23.10
CA LEU A 142 -16.99 -7.53 -23.91
C LEU A 142 -16.73 -6.11 -23.40
N ALA A 143 -16.68 -5.90 -22.08
CA ALA A 143 -16.33 -4.62 -21.49
C ALA A 143 -14.90 -4.20 -21.86
N ASN A 144 -13.94 -5.13 -21.82
CA ASN A 144 -12.55 -4.88 -22.22
C ASN A 144 -12.45 -4.53 -23.72
N ALA A 145 -13.15 -5.28 -24.57
CA ALA A 145 -13.24 -4.98 -26.01
C ALA A 145 -13.80 -3.57 -26.25
N ALA A 146 -14.84 -3.17 -25.51
CA ALA A 146 -15.42 -1.83 -25.62
C ALA A 146 -14.49 -0.71 -25.11
N SER A 147 -13.64 -0.99 -24.11
CA SER A 147 -12.60 -0.05 -23.69
C SER A 147 -11.59 0.23 -24.80
N ALA A 148 -11.21 -0.79 -25.57
CA ALA A 148 -10.25 -0.67 -26.66
C ALA A 148 -10.86 -0.17 -27.99
N ASN A 149 -12.13 -0.47 -28.26
CA ASN A 149 -12.79 -0.17 -29.53
C ASN A 149 -13.92 0.89 -29.38
N PRO A 150 -13.72 2.15 -29.81
CA PRO A 150 -14.72 3.20 -29.69
C PRO A 150 -16.06 2.91 -30.39
N ARG A 151 -16.08 2.06 -31.43
CA ARG A 151 -17.32 1.71 -32.14
C ARG A 151 -18.31 0.97 -31.24
N LEU A 152 -17.83 0.14 -30.31
CA LEU A 152 -18.67 -0.53 -29.30
C LEU A 152 -19.26 0.45 -28.26
N ARG A 153 -18.72 1.67 -28.17
CA ARG A 153 -19.20 2.73 -27.26
C ARG A 153 -20.02 3.80 -27.98
N ALA A 154 -20.11 3.75 -29.31
CA ALA A 154 -20.87 4.71 -30.09
C ALA A 154 -22.37 4.60 -29.80
N SER A 155 -23.08 5.72 -29.95
CA SER A 155 -24.55 5.71 -29.90
C SER A 155 -25.09 4.93 -31.10
N LEU A 156 -26.18 4.18 -30.90
CA LEU A 156 -26.98 3.70 -32.03
C LEU A 156 -27.50 4.89 -32.84
N PRO A 157 -27.70 4.75 -34.17
CA PRO A 157 -28.38 5.72 -35.00
C PRO A 157 -29.69 6.21 -34.36
N TYR A 158 -29.92 7.52 -34.42
CA TYR A 158 -31.14 8.11 -33.88
C TYR A 158 -32.36 7.60 -34.66
N GLY A 159 -33.47 7.35 -33.94
CA GLY A 159 -34.66 6.81 -34.57
C GLY A 159 -34.66 5.28 -34.73
N PHE A 160 -33.69 4.54 -34.17
CA PHE A 160 -33.62 3.06 -34.25
C PHE A 160 -34.89 2.30 -33.81
N THR A 161 -35.82 2.95 -33.12
CA THR A 161 -37.11 2.35 -32.72
C THR A 161 -38.21 2.48 -33.78
N VAL A 162 -38.03 3.32 -34.81
CA VAL A 162 -39.08 3.67 -35.78
C VAL A 162 -38.60 3.75 -37.23
N ASP A 163 -37.34 4.13 -37.47
CA ASP A 163 -36.76 4.30 -38.79
C ASP A 163 -36.10 3.00 -39.28
N ARG A 164 -36.48 2.54 -40.48
CA ARG A 164 -35.94 1.31 -41.08
C ARG A 164 -34.51 1.48 -41.59
N ASP A 165 -34.14 2.68 -42.01
CA ASP A 165 -32.78 2.94 -42.52
C ASP A 165 -31.79 2.90 -41.35
N ALA A 166 -32.15 3.52 -40.22
CA ALA A 166 -31.41 3.40 -38.95
C ALA A 166 -31.22 1.94 -38.49
N VAL A 167 -32.26 1.09 -38.62
CA VAL A 167 -32.16 -0.34 -38.29
C VAL A 167 -31.19 -1.06 -39.24
N THR A 168 -31.22 -0.75 -40.53
CA THR A 168 -30.32 -1.34 -41.53
C THR A 168 -28.87 -0.97 -41.26
N GLU A 169 -28.58 0.30 -40.96
CA GLU A 169 -27.24 0.78 -40.56
C GLU A 169 -26.71 0.07 -39.31
N ILE A 170 -27.58 -0.19 -38.32
CA ILE A 170 -27.21 -0.95 -37.12
C ILE A 170 -26.78 -2.37 -37.50
N PHE A 171 -27.53 -3.06 -38.36
CA PHE A 171 -27.18 -4.41 -38.79
C PHE A 171 -25.85 -4.46 -39.54
N GLU A 172 -25.60 -3.51 -40.45
CA GLU A 172 -24.32 -3.41 -41.17
C GLU A 172 -23.15 -3.17 -40.21
N THR A 173 -23.30 -2.22 -39.29
CA THR A 173 -22.30 -1.92 -38.26
C THR A 173 -22.04 -3.13 -37.36
N MET A 174 -23.10 -3.81 -36.92
CA MET A 174 -23.00 -5.00 -36.08
C MET A 174 -22.31 -6.16 -36.80
N ASN A 175 -22.59 -6.38 -38.08
CA ASN A 175 -21.90 -7.40 -38.86
C ASN A 175 -20.40 -7.14 -38.94
N GLY A 176 -19.98 -5.88 -39.16
CA GLY A 176 -18.57 -5.51 -39.13
C GLY A 176 -17.93 -5.72 -37.75
N LEU A 177 -18.65 -5.40 -36.67
CA LEU A 177 -18.18 -5.64 -35.30
C LEU A 177 -18.03 -7.14 -35.00
N ILE A 178 -19.01 -7.97 -35.40
CA ILE A 178 -18.99 -9.42 -35.17
C ILE A 178 -17.81 -10.09 -35.85
N GLN A 179 -17.39 -9.62 -37.04
CA GLN A 179 -16.25 -10.18 -37.76
C GLN A 179 -14.93 -10.08 -36.98
N HIS A 180 -14.73 -9.02 -36.21
CA HIS A 180 -13.51 -8.78 -35.44
C HIS A 180 -13.65 -9.16 -33.95
N LEU A 181 -14.89 -9.32 -33.46
CA LEU A 181 -15.20 -9.55 -32.06
C LEU A 181 -14.42 -10.74 -31.43
N PRO A 182 -14.26 -11.92 -32.07
CA PRO A 182 -13.52 -13.02 -31.46
C PRO A 182 -12.07 -12.67 -31.09
N ALA A 183 -11.39 -11.87 -31.91
CA ALA A 183 -10.04 -11.39 -31.64
C ALA A 183 -10.02 -10.30 -30.56
N ASP A 184 -11.01 -9.40 -30.60
CA ASP A 184 -11.12 -8.26 -29.69
C ASP A 184 -11.50 -8.65 -28.24
N LEU A 185 -12.19 -9.78 -28.06
CA LEU A 185 -12.66 -10.23 -26.73
C LEU A 185 -11.53 -10.58 -25.76
N GLN A 186 -10.34 -10.93 -26.26
CA GLN A 186 -9.16 -11.25 -25.43
C GLN A 186 -9.51 -12.14 -24.21
N VAL A 187 -10.24 -13.24 -24.46
CA VAL A 187 -10.81 -14.11 -23.42
C VAL A 187 -9.79 -14.59 -22.36
N PRO A 188 -8.54 -14.95 -22.72
CA PRO A 188 -7.53 -15.29 -21.71
C PRO A 188 -7.25 -14.15 -20.72
N GLU A 189 -7.31 -12.91 -21.18
CA GLU A 189 -7.10 -11.74 -20.33
C GLU A 189 -8.30 -11.46 -19.43
N ALA A 190 -9.51 -11.54 -19.98
CA ALA A 190 -10.72 -11.46 -19.17
C ALA A 190 -10.77 -12.57 -18.10
N LEU A 191 -10.34 -13.79 -18.42
CA LEU A 191 -10.26 -14.89 -17.46
C LEU A 191 -9.25 -14.62 -16.35
N GLY A 192 -8.05 -14.13 -16.67
CA GLY A 192 -7.06 -13.72 -15.67
C GLY A 192 -7.59 -12.67 -14.71
N GLN A 193 -8.24 -11.64 -15.25
CA GLN A 193 -8.90 -10.59 -14.46
C GLN A 193 -10.01 -11.14 -13.56
N LEU A 194 -10.84 -12.05 -14.07
CA LEU A 194 -11.94 -12.67 -13.30
C LEU A 194 -11.40 -13.54 -12.17
N MET A 195 -10.39 -14.38 -12.43
CA MET A 195 -9.67 -15.14 -11.40
C MET A 195 -9.10 -14.21 -10.32
N SER A 196 -8.48 -13.12 -10.75
CA SER A 196 -7.91 -12.08 -9.90
C SER A 196 -9.00 -11.44 -9.00
N ILE A 197 -10.20 -11.16 -9.53
CA ILE A 197 -11.35 -10.66 -8.74
C ILE A 197 -11.78 -11.71 -7.70
N THR A 198 -11.95 -12.96 -8.11
CA THR A 198 -12.41 -14.05 -7.24
C THR A 198 -11.43 -14.31 -6.08
N LEU A 199 -10.13 -14.33 -6.37
CA LEU A 199 -9.05 -14.48 -5.38
C LEU A 199 -8.95 -13.29 -4.40
N ARG A 200 -9.30 -12.08 -4.84
CA ARG A 200 -9.37 -10.90 -3.97
C ARG A 200 -10.60 -10.90 -3.07
N GLY A 201 -11.72 -11.44 -3.57
CA GLY A 201 -12.98 -11.52 -2.83
C GLY A 201 -12.99 -12.57 -1.72
N THR A 202 -12.07 -13.53 -1.77
CA THR A 202 -11.94 -14.58 -0.74
C THR A 202 -11.41 -13.96 0.55
N ARG A 203 -12.29 -13.76 1.54
CA ARG A 203 -11.92 -13.16 2.84
C ARG A 203 -10.94 -14.07 3.58
N ALA A 204 -9.86 -13.52 4.09
CA ALA A 204 -8.90 -14.31 4.85
C ALA A 204 -9.51 -14.87 6.15
N GLY A 205 -9.15 -16.10 6.53
CA GLY A 205 -9.72 -16.78 7.70
C GLY A 205 -9.45 -16.05 9.02
N PHE A 206 -10.44 -16.02 9.92
CA PHE A 206 -10.33 -15.41 11.26
C PHE A 206 -9.18 -16.02 12.10
N GLU A 207 -8.90 -17.31 11.93
CA GLU A 207 -7.86 -18.05 12.69
C GLU A 207 -6.43 -17.72 12.25
N SER A 208 -6.19 -17.25 11.02
CA SER A 208 -4.84 -17.03 10.47
C SER A 208 -4.36 -15.58 10.52
N HIS A 209 -5.21 -14.63 10.93
CA HIS A 209 -4.86 -13.20 10.87
C HIS A 209 -5.11 -12.39 12.14
N ILE A 210 -5.89 -12.90 13.10
CA ILE A 210 -6.29 -12.12 14.30
C ILE A 210 -5.59 -12.61 15.58
N LEU A 211 -5.12 -13.86 15.63
CA LEU A 211 -4.58 -14.50 16.85
C LEU A 211 -3.22 -15.17 16.70
N GLN A 212 -2.67 -15.28 15.48
CA GLN A 212 -1.29 -15.76 15.30
C GLN A 212 -0.41 -14.56 14.98
N PRO A 213 0.59 -14.23 15.82
CA PRO A 213 1.58 -13.22 15.46
C PRO A 213 2.21 -13.65 14.13
N VAL A 214 2.25 -12.72 13.17
CA VAL A 214 3.05 -12.90 11.97
C VAL A 214 4.49 -12.94 12.43
N ASP A 215 5.00 -14.13 12.70
CA ASP A 215 6.37 -14.33 13.11
C ASP A 215 7.24 -14.22 11.87
N THR A 216 7.55 -12.97 11.50
CA THR A 216 8.43 -12.64 10.36
C THR A 216 9.85 -13.20 10.54
N GLN A 217 10.19 -13.76 11.71
CA GLN A 217 11.46 -14.45 11.93
C GLN A 217 11.40 -15.92 11.47
N LEU A 218 10.21 -16.51 11.30
CA LEU A 218 10.06 -17.89 10.79
C LEU A 218 10.61 -18.06 9.38
N SER A 219 10.52 -17.03 8.53
CA SER A 219 11.10 -17.07 7.19
C SER A 219 12.62 -17.26 7.24
N ASP A 220 13.30 -16.72 8.25
CA ASP A 220 14.77 -16.80 8.35
C ASP A 220 15.26 -18.23 8.63
N TYR A 221 14.39 -19.07 9.22
CA TYR A 221 14.67 -20.48 9.50
C TYR A 221 14.35 -21.43 8.33
N VAL A 222 13.74 -20.94 7.24
CA VAL A 222 13.45 -21.79 6.08
C VAL A 222 14.73 -22.12 5.34
N GLN A 223 15.05 -23.41 5.29
CA GLN A 223 16.16 -24.03 4.56
C GLN A 223 15.62 -24.98 3.46
N GLY A 224 16.53 -25.53 2.65
CA GLY A 224 16.16 -26.32 1.46
C GLY A 224 15.28 -27.53 1.74
N ASP A 225 15.44 -28.12 2.91
CA ASP A 225 14.75 -29.31 3.43
C ASP A 225 13.60 -28.98 4.39
N THR A 226 13.32 -27.70 4.65
CA THR A 226 12.30 -27.29 5.61
C THR A 226 10.90 -27.62 5.09
N PRO A 227 10.08 -28.40 5.80
CA PRO A 227 8.76 -28.78 5.34
C PRO A 227 7.77 -27.62 5.50
N LEU A 228 7.17 -27.23 4.38
CA LEU A 228 6.23 -26.12 4.22
C LEU A 228 4.89 -26.60 3.66
N ARG A 229 3.83 -25.87 3.99
CA ARG A 229 2.50 -26.05 3.41
C ARG A 229 1.77 -24.73 3.31
N VAL A 230 0.75 -24.67 2.46
CA VAL A 230 -0.14 -23.50 2.37
C VAL A 230 -0.90 -23.31 3.69
N GLY A 231 -0.95 -22.08 4.19
CA GLY A 231 -1.65 -21.70 5.41
C GLY A 231 -3.12 -22.12 5.39
N LYS A 232 -3.67 -22.49 6.56
CA LYS A 232 -5.07 -22.93 6.65
C LYS A 232 -6.00 -21.79 6.25
N GLY A 233 -6.79 -21.99 5.19
CA GLY A 233 -7.74 -20.99 4.69
C GLY A 233 -7.14 -19.90 3.81
N VAL A 234 -5.84 -20.00 3.48
CA VAL A 234 -5.22 -19.15 2.46
C VAL A 234 -5.63 -19.66 1.08
N VAL A 235 -6.08 -18.74 0.24
CA VAL A 235 -6.34 -18.98 -1.18
C VAL A 235 -5.50 -17.98 -1.96
N PHE A 236 -4.72 -18.49 -2.92
CA PHE A 236 -3.92 -17.67 -3.81
C PHE A 236 -3.89 -18.28 -5.21
N GLY A 237 -3.50 -17.48 -6.19
CA GLY A 237 -3.36 -17.90 -7.57
C GLY A 237 -2.49 -16.95 -8.37
N ILE A 238 -2.42 -17.20 -9.67
CA ILE A 238 -1.57 -16.44 -10.60
C ILE A 238 -2.44 -15.89 -11.72
N ASP A 239 -2.31 -14.59 -11.90
CA ASP A 239 -2.92 -13.80 -12.96
C ASP A 239 -1.90 -13.66 -14.11
N SER A 240 -1.91 -14.65 -15.01
CA SER A 240 -0.98 -14.75 -16.14
C SER A 240 -1.38 -13.90 -17.34
N SER A 241 -2.50 -13.18 -17.27
CA SER A 241 -2.87 -12.27 -18.35
C SER A 241 -2.04 -10.98 -18.35
N LEU A 242 -1.35 -10.71 -17.25
CA LEU A 242 -0.43 -9.59 -17.12
C LEU A 242 1.00 -10.05 -17.47
N SER A 243 1.77 -9.18 -18.11
CA SER A 243 3.20 -9.41 -18.36
C SER A 243 4.04 -8.32 -17.67
N PRO A 244 4.85 -8.67 -16.65
CA PRO A 244 5.01 -10.01 -16.06
C PRO A 244 3.76 -10.48 -15.28
N ALA A 245 3.61 -11.80 -15.13
CA ALA A 245 2.48 -12.42 -14.42
C ALA A 245 2.39 -11.93 -12.97
N VAL A 246 1.20 -11.97 -12.38
CA VAL A 246 0.97 -11.43 -11.03
C VAL A 246 0.47 -12.52 -10.08
N PHE A 247 1.18 -12.73 -8.98
CA PHE A 247 0.70 -13.51 -7.85
C PHE A 247 -0.41 -12.73 -7.12
N VAL A 248 -1.51 -13.40 -6.76
CA VAL A 248 -2.65 -12.80 -6.04
C VAL A 248 -3.05 -13.67 -4.86
N SER A 249 -3.12 -13.08 -3.66
CA SER A 249 -3.61 -13.74 -2.43
C SER A 249 -4.36 -12.72 -1.57
N GLY A 250 -5.70 -12.78 -1.54
CA GLY A 250 -6.49 -11.74 -0.89
C GLY A 250 -6.16 -10.35 -1.45
N SER A 251 -5.80 -9.38 -0.60
CA SER A 251 -5.39 -8.04 -1.04
C SER A 251 -3.94 -7.95 -1.55
N LYS A 252 -3.13 -9.00 -1.38
CA LYS A 252 -1.70 -8.99 -1.73
C LYS A 252 -1.50 -9.29 -3.21
N ARG A 253 -0.63 -8.51 -3.86
CA ARG A 253 -0.28 -8.65 -5.28
C ARG A 253 1.19 -8.34 -5.50
N PHE A 254 1.90 -9.20 -6.22
CA PHE A 254 3.28 -8.93 -6.65
C PHE A 254 3.55 -9.55 -8.02
N GLN A 255 4.40 -8.90 -8.81
CA GLN A 255 4.83 -9.39 -10.11
C GLN A 255 5.79 -10.57 -9.93
N ILE A 256 5.63 -11.59 -10.77
CA ILE A 256 6.45 -12.78 -10.83
C ILE A 256 6.87 -13.03 -12.28
N THR A 257 8.13 -13.42 -12.50
CA THR A 257 8.58 -13.82 -13.83
C THR A 257 8.10 -15.23 -14.17
N GLU A 258 8.25 -15.65 -15.41
CA GLU A 258 7.85 -16.98 -15.89
C GLU A 258 8.46 -18.12 -15.06
N ALA A 259 9.72 -17.99 -14.65
CA ALA A 259 10.39 -18.97 -13.79
C ALA A 259 9.74 -19.11 -12.40
N TYR A 260 9.24 -18.01 -11.82
CA TYR A 260 8.53 -18.02 -10.53
C TYR A 260 7.05 -18.43 -10.68
N GLU A 261 6.47 -18.30 -11.87
CA GLU A 261 5.10 -18.74 -12.16
C GLU A 261 4.97 -20.25 -11.98
N GLN A 262 5.86 -21.04 -12.59
CA GLN A 262 5.84 -22.50 -12.48
C GLN A 262 5.93 -22.95 -11.00
N ALA A 263 6.83 -22.32 -10.24
CA ALA A 263 6.99 -22.55 -8.81
C ALA A 263 5.70 -22.26 -8.01
N CYS A 264 5.08 -21.10 -8.23
CA CYS A 264 3.86 -20.72 -7.54
C CYS A 264 2.67 -21.64 -7.87
N ARG A 265 2.55 -22.11 -9.13
CA ARG A 265 1.50 -23.07 -9.54
C ARG A 265 1.66 -24.42 -8.86
N PHE A 266 2.91 -24.88 -8.70
CA PHE A 266 3.21 -26.10 -7.94
C PHE A 266 2.78 -25.96 -6.48
N ILE A 267 3.19 -24.86 -5.83
CA ILE A 267 2.87 -24.59 -4.41
C ILE A 267 1.35 -24.54 -4.16
N ALA A 268 0.57 -23.98 -5.10
CA ALA A 268 -0.88 -23.88 -4.96
C ALA A 268 -1.59 -25.25 -4.90
N ARG A 269 -1.02 -26.25 -5.57
CA ARG A 269 -1.59 -27.59 -5.72
C ARG A 269 -1.09 -28.58 -4.68
N ILE A 270 0.15 -28.45 -4.23
CA ILE A 270 0.76 -29.41 -3.32
C ILE A 270 0.30 -29.19 -1.87
N GLY A 271 0.14 -30.29 -1.13
CA GLY A 271 -0.24 -30.25 0.28
C GLY A 271 0.92 -29.81 1.18
N GLU A 272 2.03 -30.54 1.11
CA GLU A 272 3.25 -30.33 1.87
C GLU A 272 4.47 -30.55 0.95
N PHE A 273 5.48 -29.70 1.07
CA PHE A 273 6.67 -29.70 0.22
C PHE A 273 7.85 -29.05 0.93
N THR A 274 9.06 -29.24 0.39
CA THR A 274 10.27 -28.50 0.81
C THR A 274 10.73 -27.55 -0.29
N PRO A 275 11.43 -26.44 0.02
CA PRO A 275 11.93 -25.52 -1.01
C PRO A 275 12.76 -26.19 -2.11
N ALA A 276 13.53 -27.24 -1.78
CA ALA A 276 14.32 -27.99 -2.76
C ALA A 276 13.45 -28.77 -3.78
N GLN A 277 12.22 -29.13 -3.41
CA GLN A 277 11.30 -29.88 -4.27
C GLN A 277 10.50 -28.98 -5.23
N VAL A 278 10.58 -27.66 -5.09
CA VAL A 278 9.91 -26.74 -6.01
C VAL A 278 10.50 -26.95 -7.42
N PRO A 279 9.67 -27.24 -8.44
CA PRO A 279 10.14 -27.53 -9.80
C PRO A 279 10.48 -26.24 -10.56
N GLY A 280 11.17 -26.40 -11.70
CA GLY A 280 11.50 -25.30 -12.61
C GLY A 280 12.96 -24.89 -12.61
N GLU A 281 13.28 -23.87 -13.38
CA GLU A 281 14.64 -23.40 -13.67
C GLU A 281 15.30 -22.65 -12.50
N LEU A 282 14.53 -22.27 -11.48
CA LEU A 282 15.03 -21.54 -10.31
C LEU A 282 16.12 -22.34 -9.57
N GLY A 283 17.20 -21.66 -9.20
CA GLY A 283 18.21 -22.20 -8.28
C GLY A 283 17.65 -22.36 -6.86
N LEU A 284 18.35 -23.14 -6.01
CA LEU A 284 17.93 -23.36 -4.62
C LEU A 284 17.80 -22.05 -3.83
N THR A 285 18.72 -21.09 -4.05
CA THR A 285 18.67 -19.77 -3.42
C THR A 285 17.41 -19.00 -3.78
N GLU A 286 16.99 -19.03 -5.05
CA GLU A 286 15.80 -18.34 -5.53
C GLU A 286 14.51 -19.01 -5.00
N LYS A 287 14.50 -20.34 -4.95
CA LYS A 287 13.41 -21.11 -4.32
C LYS A 287 13.27 -20.77 -2.83
N LEU A 288 14.39 -20.60 -2.13
CA LEU A 288 14.40 -20.17 -0.74
C LEU A 288 13.86 -18.74 -0.59
N ILE A 289 14.31 -17.79 -1.41
CA ILE A 289 13.79 -16.41 -1.40
C ILE A 289 12.27 -16.40 -1.59
N LEU A 290 11.76 -17.15 -2.58
CA LEU A 290 10.32 -17.28 -2.81
C LEU A 290 9.60 -17.86 -1.59
N CYS A 291 10.07 -18.99 -1.06
CA CYS A 291 9.41 -19.65 0.07
C CYS A 291 9.45 -18.78 1.33
N ARG A 292 10.57 -18.09 1.60
CA ARG A 292 10.72 -17.15 2.72
C ARG A 292 9.77 -15.97 2.60
N GLN A 293 9.67 -15.40 1.41
CA GLN A 293 8.71 -14.32 1.14
C GLN A 293 7.27 -14.80 1.32
N LEU A 294 6.93 -15.99 0.85
CA LEU A 294 5.59 -16.54 1.05
C LEU A 294 5.29 -16.88 2.52
N VAL A 295 6.29 -17.26 3.32
CA VAL A 295 6.16 -17.44 4.78
C VAL A 295 6.00 -16.10 5.49
N SER A 296 6.80 -15.09 5.17
CA SER A 296 6.67 -13.74 5.77
C SER A 296 5.32 -13.10 5.43
N GLU A 297 4.77 -13.41 4.26
CA GLU A 297 3.45 -12.98 3.84
C GLU A 297 2.31 -13.89 4.38
N ASN A 298 2.60 -14.89 5.21
CA ASN A 298 1.67 -15.91 5.76
C ASN A 298 0.89 -16.69 4.69
N VAL A 299 1.40 -16.76 3.47
CA VAL A 299 0.86 -17.66 2.44
C VAL A 299 1.26 -19.10 2.77
N LEU A 300 2.51 -19.29 3.19
CA LEU A 300 3.06 -20.56 3.63
C LEU A 300 3.25 -20.59 5.14
N VAL A 301 3.18 -21.80 5.70
CA VAL A 301 3.46 -22.10 7.11
C VAL A 301 4.30 -23.38 7.18
N LEU A 302 5.03 -23.58 8.27
CA LEU A 302 5.72 -24.84 8.54
C LEU A 302 4.70 -25.99 8.72
N SER A 303 5.02 -27.17 8.19
CA SER A 303 4.10 -28.31 8.21
C SER A 303 3.98 -28.97 9.58
N THR A 304 5.09 -29.08 10.31
CA THR A 304 5.13 -29.57 11.68
C THR A 304 5.10 -28.38 12.65
N PRO A 305 4.22 -28.35 13.66
CA PRO A 305 4.52 -27.55 14.84
C PRO A 305 5.77 -28.19 15.45
N MET A 306 6.80 -27.40 15.80
CA MET A 306 7.98 -27.92 16.52
C MET A 306 7.53 -28.56 17.85
N ALA A 307 7.22 -29.85 17.82
CA ALA A 307 6.99 -30.69 18.97
C ALA A 307 8.25 -31.55 19.14
N SER A 308 9.20 -31.05 19.94
CA SER A 308 10.27 -31.81 20.64
C SER A 308 11.49 -30.98 21.07
N ALA A 309 11.51 -29.65 20.85
CA ALA A 309 12.44 -28.78 21.58
C ALA A 309 11.69 -28.14 22.77
N SER A 310 12.15 -28.41 24.00
CA SER A 310 11.64 -27.88 25.27
C SER A 310 11.60 -26.32 25.30
N PRO A 311 10.79 -25.70 26.18
CA PRO A 311 10.01 -24.51 25.88
C PRO A 311 10.81 -23.21 25.93
N ALA A 312 11.03 -22.62 24.76
CA ALA A 312 11.19 -21.17 24.65
C ALA A 312 9.99 -20.65 23.85
N SER A 313 8.91 -20.31 24.54
CA SER A 313 7.78 -19.65 23.89
C SER A 313 8.23 -18.28 23.34
N PRO A 314 7.56 -17.73 22.31
CA PRO A 314 7.79 -16.35 21.85
C PRO A 314 7.68 -15.31 22.98
N ALA A 315 6.97 -15.63 24.06
CA ALA A 315 6.88 -14.79 25.26
C ALA A 315 8.23 -14.70 26.03
N LEU A 316 9.11 -15.69 25.93
CA LEU A 316 10.47 -15.64 26.50
C LEU A 316 11.41 -14.77 25.65
N PHE A 317 11.28 -14.77 24.32
CA PHE A 317 12.04 -13.85 23.46
C PHE A 317 11.54 -12.40 23.53
N GLU A 318 10.22 -12.16 23.63
CA GLU A 318 9.70 -10.82 23.94
C GLU A 318 10.06 -10.33 25.35
N ALA A 319 10.22 -11.25 26.32
CA ALA A 319 10.70 -10.90 27.65
C ALA A 319 12.23 -10.64 27.69
N GLN A 320 12.99 -11.16 26.72
CA GLN A 320 14.45 -11.02 26.65
C GLN A 320 14.95 -9.98 25.62
N ARG A 321 14.10 -9.54 24.68
CA ARG A 321 14.46 -8.49 23.71
C ARG A 321 14.48 -7.13 24.38
N LYS A 322 15.62 -6.43 24.29
CA LYS A 322 15.69 -5.03 24.72
C LYS A 322 14.84 -4.16 23.78
N PRO A 323 13.84 -3.44 24.30
CA PRO A 323 13.00 -2.58 23.48
C PRO A 323 13.82 -1.43 22.87
N GLN A 324 13.58 -1.15 21.60
CA GLN A 324 14.31 -0.14 20.81
C GLN A 324 13.48 1.12 20.74
N TRP A 325 13.65 1.98 21.75
CA TRP A 325 12.84 3.18 21.93
C TRP A 325 13.36 4.35 21.11
N ILE A 326 12.54 4.87 20.19
CA ILE A 326 12.80 6.17 19.54
C ILE A 326 11.76 7.21 19.96
N PRO A 327 12.13 8.50 20.03
CA PRO A 327 11.15 9.55 20.22
C PRO A 327 10.31 9.70 18.94
N PHE A 328 8.99 9.81 19.06
CA PHE A 328 8.13 10.09 17.90
C PHE A 328 7.30 11.36 18.05
N ARG A 329 7.17 11.89 19.28
CA ARG A 329 6.52 13.18 19.56
C ARG A 329 7.14 13.83 20.79
N ILE A 330 7.30 15.14 20.72
CA ILE A 330 7.67 15.98 21.87
C ILE A 330 6.50 16.92 22.12
N ASP A 331 6.04 16.96 23.37
CA ASP A 331 5.05 17.92 23.83
C ASP A 331 5.76 19.01 24.64
N LEU A 332 5.87 20.20 24.05
CA LEU A 332 6.55 21.33 24.68
C LEU A 332 5.76 21.92 25.86
N ASN A 333 4.42 21.80 25.84
CA ASN A 333 3.57 22.30 26.92
C ASN A 333 3.70 21.40 28.15
N GLN A 334 3.70 20.08 27.93
CA GLN A 334 3.88 19.10 29.01
C GLN A 334 5.35 18.81 29.32
N ARG A 335 6.29 19.40 28.57
CA ARG A 335 7.74 19.14 28.65
C ARG A 335 8.05 17.63 28.68
N SER A 336 7.42 16.88 27.79
CA SER A 336 7.48 15.41 27.75
C SER A 336 7.85 14.87 26.38
N VAL A 337 8.40 13.66 26.36
CA VAL A 337 8.77 12.91 25.16
C VAL A 337 7.94 11.64 25.12
N ARG A 338 7.25 11.40 24.01
CA ARG A 338 6.61 10.12 23.74
C ARG A 338 7.52 9.27 22.88
N TRP A 339 7.75 8.05 23.36
CA TRP A 339 8.59 7.05 22.75
C TRP A 339 7.74 5.91 22.22
N ILE A 340 8.24 5.26 21.18
CA ILE A 340 7.63 4.06 20.59
C ILE A 340 8.73 3.02 20.40
N ASP A 341 8.41 1.77 20.70
CA ASP A 341 9.31 0.64 20.51
C ASP A 341 9.24 0.20 19.05
N ILE A 342 10.28 0.47 18.27
CA ILE A 342 10.29 0.09 16.85
C ILE A 342 10.83 -1.32 16.61
N GLY A 343 11.34 -1.97 17.65
CA GLY A 343 12.00 -3.26 17.52
C GLY A 343 13.19 -3.23 16.55
N LEU A 344 13.20 -4.17 15.59
CA LEU A 344 14.25 -4.39 14.59
C LEU A 344 13.84 -3.78 13.24
N ARG A 345 12.75 -3.02 13.20
CA ARG A 345 12.17 -2.54 11.95
C ARG A 345 13.08 -1.49 11.29
N PRO A 346 13.54 -1.69 10.04
CA PRO A 346 14.29 -0.68 9.31
C PRO A 346 13.40 0.49 8.87
N PHE A 347 13.99 1.68 8.68
CA PHE A 347 13.29 2.87 8.19
C PHE A 347 13.18 2.86 6.66
N THR A 348 12.28 2.05 6.13
CA THR A 348 12.10 1.93 4.68
C THR A 348 11.21 3.04 4.11
N GLU A 349 10.19 3.50 4.84
CA GLU A 349 9.23 4.48 4.32
C GLU A 349 9.84 5.87 4.05
N PRO A 350 9.39 6.60 3.01
CA PRO A 350 9.92 7.93 2.64
C PRO A 350 10.02 8.95 3.77
N PHE A 351 9.16 8.86 4.80
CA PHE A 351 9.17 9.75 5.95
C PHE A 351 8.91 8.99 7.26
N LEU A 352 9.54 9.41 8.36
CA LEU A 352 9.39 8.77 9.67
C LEU A 352 7.93 8.69 10.13
N HIS A 353 7.13 9.72 9.90
CA HIS A 353 5.72 9.73 10.32
C HIS A 353 4.89 8.60 9.68
N GLN A 354 5.31 8.09 8.51
CA GLN A 354 4.69 6.93 7.86
C GLN A 354 5.05 5.64 8.59
N THR A 355 6.33 5.46 8.95
CA THR A 355 6.79 4.37 9.82
C THR A 355 6.04 4.36 11.15
N ILE A 356 5.93 5.52 11.81
CA ILE A 356 5.19 5.66 13.07
C ILE A 356 3.71 5.30 12.90
N ARG A 357 3.06 5.82 11.85
CA ARG A 357 1.64 5.52 11.57
C ARG A 357 1.43 4.03 11.29
N SER A 358 2.36 3.39 10.60
CA SER A 358 2.34 1.96 10.34
C SER A 358 2.45 1.15 11.65
N LEU A 359 3.40 1.50 12.52
CA LEU A 359 3.54 0.88 13.85
C LEU A 359 2.32 1.10 14.76
N GLN A 360 1.71 2.28 14.71
CA GLN A 360 0.50 2.56 15.51
C GLN A 360 -0.72 1.76 15.06
N LYS A 361 -0.72 1.28 13.80
CA LYS A 361 -1.77 0.43 13.23
C LYS A 361 -1.46 -1.07 13.36
N SER A 362 -0.29 -1.44 13.89
CA SER A 362 0.07 -2.85 14.10
C SER A 362 -0.82 -3.49 15.17
N VAL A 363 -1.02 -4.80 15.06
CA VAL A 363 -1.72 -5.60 16.08
C VAL A 363 -0.79 -6.76 16.48
N PRO A 364 -0.38 -6.86 17.77
CA PRO A 364 -0.76 -5.98 18.88
C PRO A 364 -0.21 -4.55 18.72
N SER A 365 -0.83 -3.60 19.41
CA SER A 365 -0.43 -2.19 19.36
C SER A 365 1.01 -2.04 19.85
N THR A 366 1.85 -1.39 19.04
CA THR A 366 3.25 -1.14 19.39
C THR A 366 3.36 -0.42 20.73
N LYS A 367 4.25 -0.89 21.63
CA LYS A 367 4.42 -0.32 22.96
C LYS A 367 4.84 1.16 22.85
N THR A 368 4.25 2.00 23.69
CA THR A 368 4.62 3.41 23.82
C THR A 368 4.87 3.75 25.29
N LYS A 369 5.72 4.75 25.54
CA LYS A 369 5.92 5.32 26.89
C LYS A 369 6.10 6.82 26.82
N ALA A 370 5.83 7.50 27.93
CA ALA A 370 6.12 8.92 28.08
C ALA A 370 7.22 9.13 29.13
N THR A 371 8.14 10.06 28.89
CA THR A 371 9.15 10.47 29.87
C THR A 371 9.25 11.99 29.90
N PRO A 372 9.82 12.58 30.97
CA PRO A 372 10.19 13.99 30.96
C PRO A 372 11.23 14.31 29.87
N LEU A 373 11.27 15.55 29.40
CA LEU A 373 12.21 16.01 28.36
C LEU A 373 13.67 15.73 28.67
N ARG A 374 14.07 15.85 29.95
CA ARG A 374 15.42 15.54 30.45
C ARG A 374 15.88 14.09 30.20
N ALA A 375 14.98 13.16 29.87
CA ALA A 375 15.36 11.79 29.53
C ALA A 375 16.21 11.72 28.25
N LEU A 376 16.06 12.68 27.33
CA LEU A 376 16.88 12.76 26.11
C LEU A 376 18.37 12.97 26.43
N LEU A 377 18.69 13.63 27.54
CA LEU A 377 20.08 13.85 27.98
C LEU A 377 20.78 12.56 28.42
N LYS A 378 20.02 11.46 28.60
CA LYS A 378 20.55 10.15 29.00
C LYS A 378 20.75 9.20 27.81
N VAL A 379 20.38 9.62 26.59
CA VAL A 379 20.57 8.81 25.39
C VAL A 379 22.06 8.76 25.08
N GLN A 380 22.60 7.56 24.89
CA GLN A 380 23.99 7.38 24.51
C GLN A 380 24.13 7.29 23.00
N GLU A 381 25.19 7.87 22.46
CA GLU A 381 25.58 7.71 21.06
C GLU A 381 25.99 6.25 20.79
N LYS A 382 25.49 5.71 19.68
CA LYS A 382 25.79 4.34 19.21
C LYS A 382 26.27 4.30 17.77
N THR A 383 25.81 5.24 16.95
CA THR A 383 26.30 5.47 15.58
C THR A 383 26.80 6.89 15.41
N ARG A 384 27.77 7.09 14.52
CA ARG A 384 28.22 8.41 14.09
C ARG A 384 27.14 9.10 13.25
N LEU A 385 26.87 10.39 13.49
CA LEU A 385 26.12 11.20 12.53
C LEU A 385 26.98 11.46 11.29
N ALA A 386 26.69 10.76 10.20
CA ALA A 386 27.48 10.74 8.97
C ALA A 386 27.16 11.91 8.03
N GLY A 387 25.92 12.40 8.03
CA GLY A 387 25.52 13.49 7.15
C GLY A 387 24.14 14.07 7.46
N LEU A 388 23.97 15.34 7.07
CA LEU A 388 22.70 16.07 7.18
C LEU A 388 22.23 16.51 5.79
N ILE A 389 20.97 16.22 5.47
CA ILE A 389 20.34 16.59 4.21
C ILE A 389 19.28 17.66 4.47
N PHE A 390 19.57 18.87 4.02
CA PHE A 390 18.65 20.00 3.97
C PHE A 390 18.07 20.15 2.57
N HIS A 391 16.98 20.92 2.44
CA HIS A 391 16.33 21.13 1.16
C HIS A 391 15.37 22.33 1.17
N ILE A 392 15.10 22.91 0.01
CA ILE A 392 14.22 24.10 -0.12
C ILE A 392 12.71 23.78 -0.24
N SER A 393 12.36 22.49 -0.29
CA SER A 393 11.00 21.91 -0.54
C SER A 393 10.86 21.39 -1.97
N ARG A 394 10.09 20.30 -2.15
CA ARG A 394 9.72 19.68 -3.45
C ARG A 394 10.86 19.54 -4.51
N CYS A 395 12.11 19.46 -4.08
CA CYS A 395 13.31 19.51 -4.94
C CYS A 395 14.07 18.18 -5.04
N GLY A 396 13.44 17.03 -4.76
CA GLY A 396 14.10 15.72 -4.92
C GLY A 396 14.90 15.21 -3.72
N SER A 397 14.95 15.93 -2.59
CA SER A 397 15.62 15.44 -1.36
C SER A 397 15.10 14.09 -0.83
N THR A 398 13.86 13.73 -1.17
CA THR A 398 13.29 12.42 -0.81
C THR A 398 13.85 11.29 -1.67
N LEU A 399 14.15 11.56 -2.96
CA LEU A 399 14.84 10.63 -3.85
C LEU A 399 16.24 10.34 -3.30
N LEU A 400 17.01 11.38 -2.99
CA LEU A 400 18.33 11.25 -2.37
C LEU A 400 18.27 10.42 -1.07
N SER A 401 17.37 10.76 -0.14
CA SER A 401 17.27 10.02 1.13
C SER A 401 16.85 8.57 0.95
N ASN A 402 15.99 8.26 -0.04
CA ASN A 402 15.57 6.89 -0.28
C ASN A 402 16.68 6.06 -0.93
N SER A 403 17.45 6.65 -1.84
CA SER A 403 18.64 6.01 -2.39
C SER A 403 19.67 5.68 -1.31
N LEU A 404 19.90 6.60 -0.36
CA LEU A 404 20.82 6.37 0.75
C LEU A 404 20.34 5.29 1.75
N LYS A 405 19.05 4.93 1.80
CA LYS A 405 18.56 3.82 2.64
C LYS A 405 19.03 2.44 2.19
N HIS A 406 19.47 2.32 0.94
CA HIS A 406 20.02 1.07 0.41
C HIS A 406 21.52 0.95 0.64
N VAL A 407 22.17 2.01 1.13
CA VAL A 407 23.60 2.01 1.42
C VAL A 407 23.85 1.24 2.69
N ASP A 408 24.85 0.37 2.65
CA ASP A 408 25.09 -0.61 3.69
C ASP A 408 25.50 0.06 5.01
N ARG A 409 25.11 -0.54 6.14
CA ARG A 409 25.48 -0.11 7.51
C ARG A 409 25.06 1.33 7.88
N ALA A 410 24.09 1.92 7.14
CA ALA A 410 23.60 3.28 7.36
C ALA A 410 22.12 3.31 7.80
N ILE A 411 21.83 4.05 8.86
CA ILE A 411 20.48 4.40 9.29
C ILE A 411 20.12 5.73 8.62
N VAL A 412 19.08 5.75 7.79
CA VAL A 412 18.59 7.01 7.18
C VAL A 412 17.21 7.35 7.72
N VAL A 413 17.09 8.50 8.38
CA VAL A 413 15.81 8.97 8.93
C VAL A 413 15.38 10.27 8.27
N SER A 414 14.15 10.25 7.74
CA SER A 414 13.58 11.37 6.99
C SER A 414 12.51 12.12 7.77
N GLU A 415 12.76 13.41 7.97
CA GLU A 415 11.89 14.42 8.57
C GLU A 415 11.34 14.03 9.97
N PRO A 416 12.21 13.74 10.96
CA PRO A 416 11.77 13.42 12.31
C PRO A 416 11.16 14.64 13.01
N GLN A 417 9.84 14.61 13.24
CA GLN A 417 9.10 15.70 13.91
C GLN A 417 9.71 16.14 15.27
N PRO A 418 10.21 15.23 16.14
CA PRO A 418 10.88 15.63 17.39
C PRO A 418 12.06 16.60 17.21
N VAL A 419 12.80 16.53 16.10
CA VAL A 419 13.88 17.48 15.82
C VAL A 419 13.32 18.90 15.66
N GLY A 420 12.24 19.05 14.89
CA GLY A 420 11.56 20.35 14.72
C GLY A 420 11.03 20.92 16.04
N ALA A 421 10.52 20.07 16.92
CA ALA A 421 10.01 20.51 18.23
C ALA A 421 11.12 21.08 19.15
N ILE A 422 12.31 20.47 19.17
CA ILE A 422 13.45 21.01 19.94
C ILE A 422 13.98 22.30 19.32
N LEU A 423 14.00 22.42 17.99
CA LEU A 423 14.39 23.65 17.32
C LEU A 423 13.43 24.81 17.63
N ASP A 424 12.12 24.52 17.67
CA ASP A 424 11.10 25.49 18.09
C ASP A 424 11.24 25.90 19.56
N LEU A 425 11.70 24.98 20.44
CA LEU A 425 12.04 25.29 21.83
C LEU A 425 13.27 26.20 21.90
N ARG A 426 14.34 25.87 21.17
CA ARG A 426 15.56 26.68 21.10
C ARG A 426 15.28 28.09 20.59
N ALA A 427 14.42 28.24 19.59
CA ALA A 427 14.04 29.54 19.03
C ALA A 427 13.21 30.41 19.99
N ARG A 428 12.77 29.88 21.13
CA ARG A 428 12.06 30.60 22.20
C ARG A 428 12.92 30.85 23.43
N ALA A 429 14.17 30.39 23.44
CA ALA A 429 15.07 30.56 24.59
C ALA A 429 15.43 32.05 24.78
N GLU A 430 15.34 32.54 26.01
CA GLU A 430 15.58 33.94 26.37
C GLU A 430 17.03 34.21 26.81
N GLY A 431 17.87 33.16 26.94
CA GLY A 431 19.25 33.26 27.38
C GLY A 431 20.16 32.11 26.92
N GLY A 432 21.46 32.28 27.11
CA GLY A 432 22.50 31.35 26.64
C GLY A 432 22.39 29.94 27.20
N GLU A 433 22.08 29.80 28.49
CA GLU A 433 21.92 28.50 29.15
C GLU A 433 20.77 27.67 28.55
N ASP A 434 19.64 28.30 28.24
CA ASP A 434 18.48 27.63 27.62
C ASP A 434 18.78 27.21 26.17
N ILE A 435 19.55 28.02 25.45
CA ILE A 435 20.03 27.70 24.10
C ILE A 435 20.94 26.47 24.14
N GLU A 436 21.89 26.44 25.07
CA GLU A 436 22.81 25.31 25.25
C GLU A 436 22.05 24.04 25.62
N ARG A 437 21.12 24.15 26.57
CA ARG A 437 20.26 23.04 27.00
C ARG A 437 19.43 22.48 25.84
N ALA A 438 18.84 23.34 25.00
CA ALA A 438 18.11 22.90 23.82
C ALA A 438 19.04 22.21 22.80
N GLY A 439 20.29 22.66 22.67
CA GLY A 439 21.33 21.99 21.89
C GLY A 439 21.64 20.57 22.40
N MET A 440 21.78 20.39 23.72
CA MET A 440 21.97 19.07 24.33
C MET A 440 20.77 18.15 24.11
N LEU A 441 19.55 18.68 24.22
CA LEU A 441 18.33 17.92 23.92
C LEU A 441 18.26 17.50 22.46
N LEU A 442 18.68 18.38 21.54
CA LEU A 442 18.73 18.08 20.10
C LEU A 442 19.72 16.95 19.81
N LYS A 443 20.91 16.97 20.44
CA LYS A 443 21.86 15.85 20.38
C LYS A 443 21.21 14.54 20.85
N GLY A 444 20.53 14.55 21.99
CA GLY A 444 19.83 13.37 22.51
C GLY A 444 18.73 12.83 21.59
N VAL A 445 17.96 13.70 20.92
CA VAL A 445 16.97 13.29 19.91
C VAL A 445 17.65 12.63 18.71
N VAL A 446 18.71 13.24 18.18
CA VAL A 446 19.45 12.73 17.02
C VAL A 446 20.09 11.38 17.34
N GLN A 447 20.75 11.26 18.49
CA GLN A 447 21.37 10.00 18.95
C GLN A 447 20.33 8.88 19.12
N ALA A 448 19.11 9.19 19.54
CA ALA A 448 18.06 8.18 19.69
C ALA A 448 17.63 7.54 18.36
N TYR A 449 17.80 8.23 17.24
CA TYR A 449 17.55 7.66 15.91
C TYR A 449 18.69 6.78 15.41
N GLY A 450 19.91 7.06 15.86
CA GLY A 450 21.15 6.33 15.57
C GLY A 450 21.38 5.12 16.47
N ILE A 451 20.32 4.45 16.95
CA ILE A 451 20.46 3.20 17.68
C ILE A 451 20.46 2.05 16.66
N PRO A 452 21.52 1.23 16.60
CA PRO A 452 21.56 0.05 15.73
C PRO A 452 20.44 -0.93 16.06
N ARG A 453 19.81 -1.44 15.02
CA ARG A 453 18.71 -2.40 15.04
C ARG A 453 19.22 -3.76 14.61
N MET A 454 19.84 -3.85 13.45
CA MET A 454 20.39 -5.09 12.88
C MET A 454 21.78 -5.42 13.43
N GLY A 455 22.43 -4.45 14.07
CA GLY A 455 23.66 -4.63 14.85
C GLY A 455 24.96 -4.32 14.09
N ASP A 456 24.87 -4.14 12.78
CA ASP A 456 25.95 -3.78 11.87
C ASP A 456 25.93 -2.30 11.43
N GLU A 457 24.85 -1.57 11.73
CA GLU A 457 24.71 -0.15 11.46
C GLU A 457 25.70 0.69 12.28
N GLU A 458 26.50 1.51 11.60
CA GLU A 458 27.53 2.36 12.22
C GLU A 458 27.28 3.86 12.01
N SER A 459 26.46 4.21 11.01
CA SER A 459 26.27 5.58 10.54
C SER A 459 24.80 6.00 10.57
N LEU A 460 24.54 7.26 10.90
CA LEU A 460 23.23 7.91 10.84
C LEU A 460 23.26 9.05 9.82
N VAL A 461 22.28 9.06 8.91
CA VAL A 461 22.01 10.18 8.01
C VAL A 461 20.62 10.74 8.32
N LEU A 462 20.55 12.05 8.47
CA LEU A 462 19.29 12.74 8.76
C LEU A 462 18.88 13.65 7.62
N LYS A 463 17.76 13.34 6.98
CA LYS A 463 17.06 14.29 6.12
C LYS A 463 16.12 15.13 6.98
N LEU A 464 16.33 16.44 6.98
CA LEU A 464 15.54 17.39 7.75
C LEU A 464 14.36 17.91 6.93
N SER A 465 13.37 18.52 7.60
CA SER A 465 12.28 19.21 6.89
C SER A 465 12.80 20.55 6.31
N SER A 466 12.16 21.07 5.26
CA SER A 466 12.62 22.31 4.61
C SER A 466 12.71 23.50 5.57
N TRP A 467 11.81 23.55 6.57
CA TRP A 467 11.82 24.58 7.61
C TRP A 467 13.10 24.57 8.46
N ASN A 468 13.73 23.40 8.63
CA ASN A 468 14.93 23.28 9.46
C ASN A 468 16.15 23.99 8.84
N LEU A 469 16.09 24.40 7.58
CA LEU A 469 17.13 25.20 6.94
C LEU A 469 17.36 26.55 7.65
N LEU A 470 16.32 27.12 8.29
CA LEU A 470 16.45 28.32 9.15
C LEU A 470 17.33 28.10 10.37
N HIS A 471 17.58 26.84 10.73
CA HIS A 471 18.39 26.45 11.87
C HIS A 471 19.71 25.81 11.44
N LEU A 472 20.13 25.97 10.18
CA LEU A 472 21.36 25.34 9.67
C LEU A 472 22.58 25.67 10.55
N GLU A 473 22.76 26.93 10.94
CA GLU A 473 23.85 27.34 11.82
C GLU A 473 23.79 26.71 13.21
N THR A 474 22.59 26.35 13.70
CA THR A 474 22.47 25.55 14.92
C THR A 474 23.04 24.15 14.73
N PHE A 475 22.76 23.49 13.59
CA PHE A 475 23.35 22.19 13.30
C PHE A 475 24.87 22.29 13.13
N ARG A 476 25.37 23.36 12.50
CA ARG A 476 26.81 23.58 12.28
C ARG A 476 27.55 23.79 13.59
N ALA A 477 26.97 24.57 14.51
CA ALA A 477 27.54 24.77 15.85
C ALA A 477 27.56 23.48 16.69
N ILE A 478 26.53 22.63 16.57
CA ILE A 478 26.41 21.39 17.35
C ILE A 478 27.29 20.27 16.76
N TRP A 479 27.44 20.23 15.43
CA TRP A 479 28.16 19.22 14.67
C TRP A 479 29.06 19.85 13.57
N PRO A 480 30.17 20.54 13.95
CA PRO A 480 30.99 21.29 13.00
C PRO A 480 31.69 20.42 11.94
N GLY A 481 31.93 19.14 12.22
CA GLY A 481 32.57 18.20 11.29
C GLY A 481 31.62 17.32 10.49
N VAL A 482 30.30 17.51 10.61
CA VAL A 482 29.31 16.68 9.89
C VAL A 482 29.00 17.33 8.54
N PRO A 483 29.23 16.64 7.41
CA PRO A 483 28.91 17.17 6.10
C PRO A 483 27.42 17.49 5.94
N MET A 484 27.13 18.62 5.30
CA MET A 484 25.77 19.07 5.02
C MET A 484 25.54 19.18 3.52
N VAL A 485 24.47 18.56 3.05
CA VAL A 485 24.00 18.61 1.67
C VAL A 485 22.70 19.40 1.62
N ILE A 486 22.58 20.36 0.71
CA ILE A 486 21.34 21.12 0.49
C ILE A 486 20.85 20.87 -0.94
N VAL A 487 19.68 20.26 -1.06
CA VAL A 487 19.06 20.02 -2.37
C VAL A 487 18.20 21.21 -2.77
N VAL A 488 18.45 21.77 -3.97
CA VAL A 488 17.72 22.89 -4.56
C VAL A 488 17.06 22.48 -5.87
N ARG A 489 16.07 23.24 -6.33
CA ARG A 489 15.43 23.11 -7.64
C ARG A 489 14.98 24.49 -8.06
N ASP A 490 14.71 24.67 -9.35
CA ASP A 490 14.07 25.86 -9.87
C ASP A 490 12.90 26.31 -8.96
N PRO A 491 12.92 27.56 -8.48
CA PRO A 491 11.96 28.02 -7.49
C PRO A 491 10.54 28.12 -8.05
N LEU A 492 10.36 28.36 -9.35
CA LEU A 492 9.04 28.42 -9.97
C LEU A 492 8.40 27.02 -9.99
N GLU A 493 9.15 26.01 -10.43
CA GLU A 493 8.68 24.61 -10.43
C GLU A 493 8.40 24.08 -9.02
N THR A 494 9.23 24.52 -8.06
CA THR A 494 9.07 24.21 -6.64
C THR A 494 7.81 24.87 -6.08
N ALA A 495 7.56 26.12 -6.42
CA ALA A 495 6.40 26.88 -5.93
C ALA A 495 5.08 26.32 -6.45
N VAL A 496 4.99 26.00 -7.75
CA VAL A 496 3.80 25.35 -8.33
C VAL A 496 3.47 24.07 -7.57
N SER A 497 4.49 23.24 -7.28
CA SER A 497 4.31 22.00 -6.51
C SER A 497 3.90 22.25 -5.04
N CYS A 498 4.33 23.38 -4.45
CA CYS A 498 3.94 23.74 -3.09
C CYS A 498 2.53 24.31 -3.04
N ILE A 499 2.08 25.04 -4.06
CA ILE A 499 0.71 25.58 -4.12
C ILE A 499 -0.31 24.45 -4.35
N GLU A 500 0.01 23.50 -5.22
CA GLU A 500 -0.84 22.33 -5.49
C GLU A 500 -0.95 21.40 -4.25
N ASP A 501 0.16 21.16 -3.54
CA ASP A 501 0.22 20.34 -2.32
C ASP A 501 0.96 21.07 -1.18
N PRO A 502 0.25 21.97 -0.44
CA PRO A 502 0.82 22.87 0.56
C PRO A 502 1.62 22.17 1.67
N PRO A 503 2.94 22.40 1.78
CA PRO A 503 3.72 21.93 2.92
C PRO A 503 3.27 22.63 4.22
N GLY A 504 3.63 22.02 5.36
CA GLY A 504 3.16 22.48 6.68
C GLY A 504 3.44 23.96 6.97
N TRP A 505 4.55 24.52 6.48
CA TRP A 505 4.90 25.92 6.69
C TRP A 505 3.99 26.91 5.94
N MET A 506 3.35 26.50 4.82
CA MET A 506 2.34 27.32 4.14
C MET A 506 1.08 27.51 5.00
N GLN A 507 0.76 26.53 5.84
CA GLN A 507 -0.40 26.64 6.73
C GLN A 507 -0.18 27.64 7.87
N TRP A 508 1.06 28.01 8.18
CA TRP A 508 1.36 28.91 9.29
C TRP A 508 1.03 30.36 9.02
N GLN A 509 0.93 30.76 7.75
CA GLN A 509 0.39 32.08 7.37
C GLN A 509 -0.96 32.33 8.08
N LYS A 510 -1.81 31.29 8.15
CA LYS A 510 -3.10 31.33 8.85
C LYS A 510 -3.01 30.87 10.31
N LYS A 511 -2.29 29.78 10.59
CA LYS A 511 -2.33 29.07 11.89
C LYS A 511 -1.34 29.60 12.93
N SER A 512 -0.27 30.27 12.53
CA SER A 512 0.83 30.65 13.44
C SER A 512 1.63 31.87 12.94
N PRO A 513 0.99 33.03 12.70
CA PRO A 513 1.67 34.22 12.20
C PRO A 513 2.84 34.66 13.09
N SER A 514 2.69 34.60 14.42
CA SER A 514 3.76 34.95 15.38
C SER A 514 5.02 34.08 15.30
N LYS A 515 4.95 32.90 14.65
CA LYS A 515 6.14 32.10 14.32
C LYS A 515 6.91 32.71 13.15
N LEU A 516 6.20 33.24 12.16
CA LEU A 516 6.76 33.90 10.98
C LEU A 516 7.30 35.29 11.35
N GLU A 517 6.61 36.06 12.19
CA GLU A 517 7.07 37.37 12.66
C GLU A 517 8.45 37.25 13.34
N ARG A 518 8.63 36.25 14.22
CA ARG A 518 9.92 36.01 14.89
C ARG A 518 11.01 35.49 13.95
N ALA A 519 10.64 34.68 12.97
CA ALA A 519 11.62 34.09 12.05
C ALA A 519 12.09 35.08 10.98
N PHE A 520 11.22 36.02 10.56
CA PHE A 520 11.43 36.85 9.38
C PHE A 520 11.26 38.35 9.59
N GLY A 521 10.78 38.78 10.76
CA GLY A 521 10.52 40.19 11.06
C GLY A 521 9.30 40.78 10.33
N TRP A 522 8.53 39.97 9.60
CA TRP A 522 7.27 40.43 8.99
C TRP A 522 6.25 40.73 10.08
N THR A 523 5.44 41.75 9.89
CA THR A 523 4.30 42.04 10.76
C THR A 523 3.13 41.11 10.44
N LYS A 524 2.26 40.88 11.43
CA LYS A 524 1.01 40.13 11.22
C LYS A 524 0.17 40.68 10.06
N ASP A 525 0.10 41.99 9.90
CA ASP A 525 -0.67 42.63 8.83
C ASP A 525 -0.05 42.35 7.45
N GLU A 526 1.28 42.43 7.33
CA GLU A 526 1.98 42.03 6.09
C GLU A 526 1.74 40.55 5.75
N ILE A 527 1.82 39.66 6.73
CA ILE A 527 1.60 38.22 6.52
C ILE A 527 0.18 37.94 6.02
N GLN A 528 -0.81 38.65 6.58
CA GLN A 528 -2.22 38.50 6.19
C GLN A 528 -2.54 39.13 4.83
N ALA A 529 -1.84 40.20 4.47
CA ALA A 529 -2.02 40.86 3.17
C ALA A 529 -1.43 40.06 2.00
N MET A 530 -0.46 39.17 2.24
CA MET A 530 0.15 38.37 1.17
C MET A 530 -0.82 37.31 0.60
N SER A 531 -0.87 37.21 -0.72
CA SER A 531 -1.42 36.02 -1.38
C SER A 531 -0.59 34.77 -1.04
N ALA A 532 -1.17 33.58 -1.22
CA ALA A 532 -0.44 32.33 -0.98
C ALA A 532 0.79 32.20 -1.92
N GLU A 533 0.71 32.78 -3.12
CA GLU A 533 1.77 32.78 -4.13
C GLU A 533 2.94 33.67 -3.71
N ILE A 534 2.67 34.92 -3.29
CA ILE A 534 3.67 35.84 -2.75
C ILE A 534 4.32 35.25 -1.49
N PHE A 535 3.52 34.69 -0.58
CA PHE A 535 4.02 34.04 0.62
C PHE A 535 4.95 32.87 0.28
N CYS A 536 4.55 32.01 -0.67
CA CYS A 536 5.36 30.90 -1.14
C CYS A 536 6.68 31.37 -1.76
N ALA A 537 6.64 32.36 -2.64
CA ALA A 537 7.82 32.91 -3.30
C ALA A 537 8.83 33.50 -2.29
N ARG A 538 8.35 34.29 -1.32
CA ARG A 538 9.20 34.85 -0.26
C ARG A 538 9.83 33.77 0.61
N MET A 539 9.07 32.74 0.97
CA MET A 539 9.57 31.60 1.74
C MET A 539 10.66 30.83 0.99
N LEU A 540 10.45 30.53 -0.29
CA LEU A 540 11.45 29.86 -1.12
C LEU A 540 12.71 30.72 -1.32
N GLY A 541 12.54 32.03 -1.52
CA GLY A 541 13.64 32.97 -1.64
C GLY A 541 14.53 33.00 -0.40
N MET A 542 13.91 32.98 0.79
CA MET A 542 14.65 32.86 2.04
C MET A 542 15.43 31.53 2.13
N PHE A 543 14.80 30.41 1.78
CA PHE A 543 15.49 29.11 1.78
C PHE A 543 16.68 29.10 0.81
N LEU A 544 16.53 29.67 -0.39
CA LEU A 544 17.62 29.78 -1.36
C LEU A 544 18.74 30.71 -0.90
N SER A 545 18.42 31.83 -0.26
CA SER A 545 19.42 32.73 0.32
C SER A 545 20.25 32.03 1.41
N LEU A 546 19.60 31.24 2.27
CA LEU A 546 20.28 30.43 3.28
C LEU A 546 21.11 29.31 2.66
N ALA A 547 20.62 28.68 1.59
CA ALA A 547 21.39 27.69 0.84
C ALA A 547 22.67 28.30 0.25
N ARG A 548 22.59 29.53 -0.29
CA ARG A 548 23.75 30.28 -0.78
C ARG A 548 24.76 30.60 0.31
N GLN A 549 24.31 31.07 1.47
CA GLN A 549 25.19 31.33 2.61
C GLN A 549 25.88 30.05 3.09
N ALA A 550 25.14 28.94 3.14
CA ALA A 550 25.69 27.64 3.52
C ALA A 550 26.69 27.10 2.49
N ALA A 551 26.50 27.38 1.19
CA ALA A 551 27.46 27.05 0.13
C ALA A 551 28.81 27.75 0.38
N ALA A 552 28.77 29.05 0.68
CA ALA A 552 29.96 29.83 1.02
C ALA A 552 30.65 29.33 2.31
N ALA A 553 29.90 28.71 3.21
CA ALA A 553 30.39 28.06 4.43
C ALA A 553 30.77 26.57 4.24
N GLY A 554 30.91 26.09 2.99
CA GLY A 554 31.41 24.75 2.68
C GLY A 554 30.38 23.62 2.69
N SER A 555 29.08 23.92 2.70
CA SER A 555 28.04 22.90 2.47
C SER A 555 27.94 22.54 0.99
N LEU A 556 27.72 21.26 0.67
CA LEU A 556 27.49 20.83 -0.70
C LEU A 556 26.06 21.20 -1.14
N ILE A 557 25.93 21.95 -2.23
CA ILE A 557 24.63 22.23 -2.82
C ILE A 557 24.44 21.33 -4.04
N VAL A 558 23.25 20.76 -4.17
CA VAL A 558 22.91 19.84 -5.27
C VAL A 558 21.66 20.37 -5.94
N ASP A 559 21.78 20.78 -7.20
CA ASP A 559 20.61 21.06 -8.02
C ASP A 559 19.91 19.75 -8.37
N TYR A 560 18.58 19.76 -8.34
CA TYR A 560 17.74 18.63 -8.71
C TYR A 560 18.08 18.07 -10.10
N ARG A 561 18.48 18.93 -11.03
CA ARG A 561 18.88 18.52 -12.39
C ARG A 561 20.17 17.68 -12.41
N ASP A 562 21.03 17.89 -11.41
CA ASP A 562 22.31 17.19 -11.26
C ASP A 562 22.20 15.99 -10.30
N LEU A 563 21.00 15.72 -9.78
CA LEU A 563 20.75 14.57 -8.91
C LEU A 563 20.66 13.31 -9.79
N THR A 564 21.77 12.59 -9.88
CA THR A 564 21.93 11.33 -10.61
C THR A 564 22.37 10.21 -9.65
N PRO A 565 22.33 8.92 -10.05
CA PRO A 565 22.92 7.83 -9.27
C PRO A 565 24.38 8.09 -8.87
N ASP A 566 25.19 8.64 -9.80
CA ASP A 566 26.60 8.95 -9.53
C ASP A 566 26.74 10.08 -8.51
N ARG A 567 25.88 11.11 -8.59
CA ARG A 567 25.85 12.16 -7.58
C ARG A 567 25.45 11.63 -6.21
N VAL A 568 24.56 10.63 -6.14
CA VAL A 568 24.26 9.95 -4.86
C VAL A 568 25.48 9.23 -4.31
N ASN A 569 26.29 8.59 -5.16
CA ASN A 569 27.53 7.92 -4.76
C ASN A 569 28.57 8.90 -4.23
N GLU A 570 28.72 10.06 -4.86
CA GLU A 570 29.57 11.14 -4.36
C GLU A 570 29.12 11.64 -2.99
N ILE A 571 27.80 11.80 -2.78
CA ILE A 571 27.23 12.18 -1.49
C ILE A 571 27.45 11.08 -0.44
N ALA A 572 27.26 9.81 -0.81
CA ALA A 572 27.54 8.68 0.07
C ALA A 572 29.02 8.66 0.50
N LYS A 573 29.94 8.88 -0.44
CA LYS A 573 31.38 9.01 -0.19
C LYS A 573 31.69 10.19 0.72
N LEU A 574 31.07 11.36 0.49
CA LEU A 574 31.19 12.54 1.37
C LEU A 574 30.74 12.22 2.80
N PHE A 575 29.69 11.43 2.97
CA PHE A 575 29.21 10.98 4.29
C PHE A 575 30.08 9.88 4.91
N GLY A 576 31.02 9.31 4.15
CA GLY A 576 31.87 8.19 4.58
C GLY A 576 31.15 6.84 4.55
N LEU A 577 30.18 6.68 3.64
CA LEU A 577 29.39 5.46 3.49
C LEU A 577 29.88 4.63 2.29
N ALA A 578 29.91 3.30 2.46
CA ALA A 578 30.31 2.37 1.42
C ALA A 578 29.09 1.95 0.58
N VAL A 579 29.15 2.18 -0.74
CA VAL A 579 28.11 1.74 -1.68
C VAL A 579 28.52 0.39 -2.27
N THR A 580 27.81 -0.66 -1.87
CA THR A 580 28.00 -2.02 -2.43
C THR A 580 27.41 -2.11 -3.84
N PRO A 581 27.79 -3.11 -4.66
CA PRO A 581 27.17 -3.33 -5.97
C PRO A 581 25.65 -3.51 -5.89
N ASP A 582 25.14 -4.13 -4.83
CA ASP A 582 23.71 -4.31 -4.59
C ASP A 582 23.02 -2.99 -4.25
N ALA A 583 23.64 -2.18 -3.37
CA ALA A 583 23.17 -0.83 -3.08
C ALA A 583 23.13 0.01 -4.37
N GLN A 584 24.16 -0.08 -5.22
CA GLN A 584 24.22 0.64 -6.50
C GLN A 584 23.05 0.27 -7.43
N ARG A 585 22.73 -1.01 -7.56
CA ARG A 585 21.58 -1.46 -8.36
C ARG A 585 20.28 -0.85 -7.85
N LEU A 586 20.05 -0.87 -6.53
CA LEU A 586 18.85 -0.30 -5.90
C LEU A 586 18.78 1.23 -6.01
N ILE A 587 19.93 1.92 -5.94
CA ILE A 587 20.03 3.35 -6.20
C ILE A 587 19.57 3.65 -7.62
N VAL A 588 20.10 2.95 -8.63
CA VAL A 588 19.70 3.13 -10.04
C VAL A 588 18.20 2.84 -10.23
N GLU A 589 17.68 1.77 -9.63
CA GLU A 589 16.25 1.46 -9.67
C GLU A 589 15.38 2.58 -9.08
N ASN A 590 15.80 3.20 -7.98
CA ASN A 590 15.05 4.29 -7.35
C ASN A 590 14.89 5.52 -8.26
N PHE A 591 15.85 5.80 -9.14
CA PHE A 591 15.76 6.89 -10.12
C PHE A 591 14.73 6.62 -11.23
N SER A 592 14.34 5.36 -11.47
CA SER A 592 13.29 5.02 -12.43
C SER A 592 11.86 5.19 -11.88
N ARG A 593 11.71 5.52 -10.59
CA ARG A 593 10.43 5.50 -9.84
C ARG A 593 10.14 6.84 -9.16
N TYR A 594 8.87 7.11 -8.85
CA TYR A 594 8.48 8.32 -8.12
C TYR A 594 8.83 8.22 -6.63
N SER A 595 9.75 9.06 -6.16
CA SER A 595 10.38 8.96 -4.83
C SER A 595 9.46 9.13 -3.61
N LYS A 596 8.23 9.62 -3.76
CA LYS A 596 7.27 9.80 -2.65
C LYS A 596 6.14 8.78 -2.65
N ASP A 597 6.15 7.84 -3.57
CA ASP A 597 5.20 6.73 -3.57
C ASP A 597 5.72 5.64 -2.61
N PRO A 598 5.07 5.40 -1.45
CA PRO A 598 5.47 4.34 -0.54
C PRO A 598 5.33 2.95 -1.16
N ASP A 599 4.52 2.80 -2.22
CA ASP A 599 4.33 1.54 -2.94
C ASP A 599 5.22 1.41 -4.18
N LEU A 600 6.02 2.44 -4.52
CA LEU A 600 6.90 2.49 -5.69
C LEU A 600 6.21 2.18 -7.05
N LYS A 601 4.89 2.39 -7.15
CA LYS A 601 4.04 2.04 -8.32
C LYS A 601 4.07 3.09 -9.42
N ARG A 602 4.31 4.36 -9.08
CA ARG A 602 4.29 5.47 -10.05
C ARG A 602 5.65 5.65 -10.72
N LYS A 603 5.67 5.69 -12.06
CA LYS A 603 6.86 6.06 -12.85
C LYS A 603 7.17 7.55 -12.69
N HIS A 604 8.45 7.90 -12.75
CA HIS A 604 8.87 9.30 -12.85
C HIS A 604 8.35 9.91 -14.16
N GLN A 605 7.66 11.06 -14.08
CA GLN A 605 7.20 11.81 -15.26
C GLN A 605 7.92 13.16 -15.27
N ASP A 606 8.49 13.52 -16.41
CA ASP A 606 9.05 14.85 -16.63
C ASP A 606 7.89 15.86 -16.67
N ASP A 607 7.84 16.74 -15.66
CA ASP A 607 6.73 17.65 -15.40
C ASP A 607 7.11 19.13 -15.56
N ILE A 608 8.31 19.42 -16.09
CA ILE A 608 8.87 20.77 -16.18
C ILE A 608 7.98 21.68 -17.05
N ALA A 609 7.68 21.27 -18.28
CA ALA A 609 6.87 22.07 -19.21
C ALA A 609 5.45 22.31 -18.68
N ARG A 610 4.84 21.29 -18.06
CA ARG A 610 3.51 21.40 -17.45
C ARG A 610 3.50 22.41 -16.31
N LYS A 611 4.48 22.36 -15.41
CA LYS A 611 4.57 23.25 -14.25
C LYS A 611 4.77 24.70 -14.65
N ARG A 612 5.62 24.96 -15.64
CA ARG A 612 5.84 26.33 -16.16
C ARG A 612 4.57 26.91 -16.77
N ASN A 613 3.79 26.10 -17.49
CA ASN A 613 2.51 26.53 -18.06
C ASN A 613 1.38 26.71 -17.02
N GLN A 614 1.53 26.14 -15.81
CA GLN A 614 0.56 26.26 -14.72
C GLN A 614 0.81 27.46 -13.80
N ALA A 615 1.98 28.10 -13.89
CA ALA A 615 2.29 29.26 -13.06
C ALA A 615 1.45 30.48 -13.48
N SER A 616 0.80 31.13 -12.51
CA SER A 616 0.16 32.43 -12.72
C SER A 616 1.21 33.52 -12.96
N GLU A 617 0.77 34.64 -13.55
CA GLU A 617 1.64 35.82 -13.72
C GLU A 617 2.10 36.40 -12.37
N GLU A 618 1.22 36.39 -11.35
CA GLU A 618 1.55 36.84 -9.99
C GLU A 618 2.64 35.97 -9.37
N LEU A 619 2.52 34.64 -9.44
CA LEU A 619 3.54 33.72 -8.95
C LEU A 619 4.86 33.90 -9.69
N ALA A 620 4.84 33.97 -11.02
CA ALA A 620 6.04 34.14 -11.82
C ALA A 620 6.77 35.45 -11.46
N SER A 621 6.04 36.56 -11.34
CA SER A 621 6.57 37.86 -10.92
C SER A 621 7.14 37.83 -9.49
N ALA A 622 6.41 37.22 -8.55
CA ALA A 622 6.87 37.08 -7.17
C ALA A 622 8.14 36.21 -7.05
N ILE A 623 8.24 35.13 -7.82
CA ILE A 623 9.43 34.27 -7.86
C ILE A 623 10.63 35.03 -8.44
N GLU A 624 10.44 35.75 -9.54
CA GLU A 624 11.49 36.57 -10.15
C GLU A 624 12.01 37.63 -9.17
N GLN A 625 11.12 38.22 -8.38
CA GLN A 625 11.50 39.23 -7.39
C GLN A 625 12.22 38.63 -6.16
N TRP A 626 11.71 37.53 -5.59
CA TRP A 626 12.11 37.10 -4.25
C TRP A 626 12.99 35.85 -4.21
N ALA A 627 12.93 34.97 -5.21
CA ALA A 627 13.59 33.66 -5.15
C ALA A 627 14.61 33.42 -6.28
N GLN A 628 14.31 33.88 -7.49
CA GLN A 628 15.16 33.68 -8.65
C GLN A 628 16.57 34.25 -8.53
N PRO A 629 16.80 35.44 -7.90
CA PRO A 629 18.14 36.00 -7.78
C PRO A 629 19.11 35.06 -7.05
N SER A 630 18.72 34.55 -5.86
CA SER A 630 19.56 33.62 -5.10
C SER A 630 19.77 32.27 -5.81
N TYR A 631 18.79 31.80 -6.58
CA TYR A 631 18.95 30.58 -7.37
C TYR A 631 19.91 30.77 -8.56
N ARG A 632 19.88 31.92 -9.25
CA ARG A 632 20.85 32.25 -10.31
C ARG A 632 22.27 32.35 -9.76
N GLU A 633 22.46 33.00 -8.62
CA GLU A 633 23.76 33.10 -7.95
C GLU A 633 24.32 31.72 -7.58
N LEU A 634 23.47 30.82 -7.05
CA LEU A 634 23.86 29.43 -6.78
C LEU A 634 24.31 28.72 -8.06
N ASN A 635 23.58 28.86 -9.17
CA ASN A 635 23.97 28.27 -10.44
C ASN A 635 25.29 28.82 -11.00
N GLN A 636 25.54 30.12 -10.84
CA GLN A 636 26.81 30.74 -11.24
C GLN A 636 27.98 30.27 -10.36
N PHE A 637 27.75 30.07 -9.07
CA PHE A 637 28.73 29.50 -8.15
C PHE A 637 29.18 28.09 -8.58
N PHE A 638 28.27 27.28 -9.14
CA PHE A 638 28.63 25.97 -9.70
C PHE A 638 29.47 26.08 -10.97
N ALA A 639 29.08 26.97 -11.90
CA ALA A 639 29.79 27.16 -13.16
C ALA A 639 31.23 27.70 -12.98
N GLY A 640 31.46 28.58 -12.01
CA GLY A 640 32.78 29.15 -11.72
C GLY A 640 33.76 28.18 -11.04
N ASN A 641 33.26 27.19 -10.28
CA ASN A 641 34.11 26.16 -9.67
C ASN A 641 34.52 25.06 -10.67
N THR A 642 33.79 24.87 -11.76
CA THR A 642 34.21 24.00 -12.87
C THR A 642 35.33 24.60 -13.72
N GLU A 643 35.32 25.92 -13.98
CA GLU A 643 36.39 26.57 -14.77
C GLU A 643 37.73 26.71 -14.03
N THR A 644 37.72 26.64 -12.70
CA THR A 644 38.94 26.70 -11.88
C THR A 644 39.59 25.33 -11.64
N ALA A 645 38.84 24.24 -11.77
CA ALA A 645 39.38 22.88 -11.74
C ALA A 645 40.21 22.54 -13.00
N ASP A 646 39.79 23.02 -14.17
CA ASP A 646 40.48 22.80 -15.45
C ASP A 646 41.79 23.63 -15.63
N ARG A 647 42.17 24.45 -14.64
CA ARG A 647 43.42 25.23 -14.67
C ARG A 647 44.53 24.67 -13.78
N HIS A 648 44.29 23.53 -13.12
CA HIS A 648 45.25 22.85 -12.26
C HIS A 648 45.49 21.37 -12.62
N GLU A 649 45.21 20.97 -13.86
CA GLU A 649 45.80 19.75 -14.46
C GLU A 649 47.02 20.08 -15.33
#